data_AF-A0A7C5TYK3-F1
#
_entry.id   AF-A0A7C5TYK3-F1
#
_cell.length_a   1.000
_cell.length_b   1.000
_cell.length_c   1.000
_cell.angle_alpha   90.00
_cell.angle_beta   90.00
_cell.angle_gamma   90.00
#
_symmetry.space_group_name_H-M   'P 1'
#
loop_
_entity.id
_entity.type
_entity.pdbx_description
1 polymer ?
#
loop_
_entity_poly.entity_id
_entity_poly.type
_entity_poly.pdbx_seq_one_letter_code
_entity_poly.pdbx_strand_id
1 'polypeptide(L)'
;QIPEECIELSWKLQRRRKLVLRKITTAREIATKKPYLVAPTRLDGGGYVARLRVKEVEILSYDGYVYDFTTTSETFLVNTVFVHNTFPIPTLMVTAKWIWEDPEIHEAVFKTAAKKGSFYWLNTRIVDPDATYAMCLHENERLVIKDGCAVRVVEIGKVFDEYSGEREAVEPDGAEWYKPAREFSVLTFDFNTKTLAWRRVHRFLVKKSRRAVKITLSDGRVFIVTPDHPIPVYSKYRKHVELRKAKSLLGIKKLSAYKIPIIMHEVSGEYVKLKGEIEITVDEEFARFLGIYYGDGTLIRSRHDAMKMRNPSVLRDNYYLSGVQFSVNKNEVEVVNFIAGYAKKMGWSVREWDDPRYPSVHYIAVYSAPLARLLWDNGVSPYSDEKRVPWFIYSSPPSVRLSFLKGLLEADGYFRLNSKNKERAQWELHIKNQVLAEDVVLLASMTGIPAYLRRNKDGTYVVYFPARPGGSFETVTPAKHRIDGVIAWVSVKSVEEIVFDSEQRFIDVEVEDVHYFIHSLGVITHNCCRLAVQKNELLYTYVDTGSKFTLSSLRRDAEEMAEEYWRGVERMKFGGLWALPDITGSVNVVDVNLPRVALESRKEESRFWELYSEKLRLVREAVDWFRNRYIYIMKNYPNFYAMILEYMPEFPASHFNTIGLIGLPEATAILMGEPKLWIDGSRRDWLRAAELMRKIVEYTTKTTREWMIESGVPWNVEEVPGESASPKLALLDLKKYPELREYLPDPENPVYATSIAPYYANMELPDRIEVEQRVQKYFTGGVMMHIFLGEEPDPEALADLTKKLTQTEIIYWSYTPAITHCNTCGKTFTGLYTKCPACGSENVDIWSRIIGYYRPLRNWNPQRRREFWTRQHYVF
;
A
#
# COMPACT_ATOMS: atom_id res chain seq x y z
N GLN A 1 -0.09 32.73 -21.55
CA GLN A 1 -1.47 33.12 -21.20
C GLN A 1 -2.19 31.90 -20.65
N ILE A 2 -2.39 31.82 -19.34
CA ILE A 2 -3.16 30.75 -18.70
C ILE A 2 -4.65 31.15 -18.78
N PRO A 3 -5.55 30.30 -19.28
CA PRO A 3 -6.99 30.58 -19.29
C PRO A 3 -7.55 30.68 -17.86
N GLU A 4 -8.47 31.62 -17.62
CA GLU A 4 -9.17 31.80 -16.33
C GLU A 4 -9.72 30.50 -15.75
N GLU A 5 -10.22 29.61 -16.61
CA GLU A 5 -10.80 28.31 -16.28
C GLU A 5 -9.78 27.37 -15.59
N CYS A 6 -8.53 27.36 -16.07
CA CYS A 6 -7.43 26.59 -15.46
C CYS A 6 -6.94 27.21 -14.14
N ILE A 7 -7.01 28.55 -14.04
CA ILE A 7 -6.67 29.29 -12.83
C ILE A 7 -7.74 29.03 -11.76
N GLU A 8 -9.02 29.01 -12.13
CA GLU A 8 -10.14 28.72 -11.23
C GLU A 8 -10.11 27.28 -10.73
N LEU A 9 -9.78 26.31 -11.60
CA LEU A 9 -9.59 24.92 -11.22
C LEU A 9 -8.38 24.74 -10.29
N SER A 10 -7.24 25.35 -10.63
CA SER A 10 -6.05 25.41 -9.77
C SER A 10 -6.38 26.05 -8.41
N TRP A 11 -7.20 27.10 -8.38
CA TRP A 11 -7.66 27.76 -7.16
C TRP A 11 -8.62 26.90 -6.34
N LYS A 12 -9.56 26.18 -6.96
CA LYS A 12 -10.45 25.22 -6.28
C LYS A 12 -9.65 24.07 -5.66
N LEU A 13 -8.66 23.54 -6.41
CA LEU A 13 -7.73 22.51 -5.95
C LEU A 13 -6.79 23.05 -4.84
N GLN A 14 -6.26 24.27 -4.98
CA GLN A 14 -5.40 24.93 -3.99
C GLN A 14 -6.16 25.39 -2.74
N ARG A 15 -7.45 25.78 -2.82
CA ARG A 15 -8.30 26.05 -1.63
C ARG A 15 -8.49 24.79 -0.79
N ARG A 16 -8.72 23.63 -1.43
CA ARG A 16 -8.70 22.33 -0.73
C ARG A 16 -7.31 22.00 -0.18
N ARG A 17 -6.23 22.30 -0.91
CA ARG A 17 -4.83 22.14 -0.45
C ARG A 17 -4.47 23.05 0.74
N LYS A 18 -4.93 24.32 0.78
CA LYS A 18 -4.78 25.27 1.90
C LYS A 18 -5.52 24.83 3.16
N LEU A 19 -6.66 24.15 3.03
CA LEU A 19 -7.37 23.55 4.17
C LEU A 19 -6.58 22.37 4.78
N VAL A 20 -5.79 21.67 3.96
CA VAL A 20 -4.92 20.55 4.37
C VAL A 20 -3.55 21.03 4.88
N LEU A 21 -2.98 22.07 4.27
CA LEU A 21 -1.66 22.64 4.60
C LEU A 21 -1.65 23.53 5.84
N ARG A 22 -2.80 24.05 6.30
CA ARG A 22 -2.92 24.74 7.61
C ARG A 22 -2.49 23.88 8.82
N LYS A 23 -2.18 22.60 8.63
CA LYS A 23 -1.61 21.71 9.67
C LYS A 23 -0.08 21.57 9.64
N ILE A 24 0.63 22.18 8.69
CA ILE A 24 2.10 22.12 8.60
C ILE A 24 2.64 23.54 8.50
N THR A 25 2.67 24.24 9.63
CA THR A 25 3.47 25.46 9.79
C THR A 25 4.07 25.45 11.18
N THR A 26 5.28 24.90 11.27
CA THR A 26 6.22 25.18 12.37
C THR A 26 7.39 25.98 11.80
N ALA A 27 7.10 27.07 11.08
CA ALA A 27 8.11 28.06 10.69
C ALA A 27 8.36 29.08 11.82
N ARG A 28 8.49 28.59 13.06
CA ARG A 28 8.68 29.43 14.26
C ARG A 28 10.11 29.39 14.82
N GLU A 29 11.01 28.58 14.27
CA GLU A 29 12.34 28.36 14.87
C GLU A 29 13.53 29.04 14.17
N ILE A 30 13.35 29.77 13.06
CA ILE A 30 14.50 30.38 12.33
C ILE A 30 14.72 31.88 12.68
N ALA A 31 13.87 32.50 13.51
CA ALA A 31 13.90 33.94 13.75
C ALA A 31 14.69 34.38 15.00
N THR A 32 15.98 34.00 15.14
CA THR A 32 16.81 34.50 16.28
C THR A 32 18.23 34.98 15.97
N LYS A 33 18.64 35.20 14.72
CA LYS A 33 19.98 35.81 14.44
C LYS A 33 19.93 36.98 13.46
N LYS A 34 20.58 38.09 13.85
CA LYS A 34 20.61 39.42 13.19
C LYS A 34 20.99 39.36 11.69
N PRO A 35 20.51 40.32 10.86
CA PRO A 35 20.74 40.34 9.41
C PRO A 35 22.16 40.81 9.06
N TYR A 36 22.85 40.07 8.20
CA TYR A 36 24.07 40.48 7.50
C TYR A 36 23.83 40.40 5.99
N LEU A 37 24.18 41.47 5.26
CA LEU A 37 24.30 41.47 3.80
C LEU A 37 25.47 40.56 3.39
N VAL A 38 25.25 39.61 2.48
CA VAL A 38 26.33 38.79 1.90
C VAL A 38 26.95 39.59 0.74
N ALA A 39 28.28 39.63 0.65
CA ALA A 39 28.99 40.38 -0.38
C ALA A 39 28.62 39.90 -1.80
N PRO A 40 28.43 40.82 -2.78
CA PRO A 40 28.08 40.45 -4.14
C PRO A 40 29.19 39.63 -4.83
N THR A 41 28.79 38.56 -5.50
CA THR A 41 29.68 37.68 -6.29
C THR A 41 29.84 38.26 -7.70
N ARG A 42 31.08 38.41 -8.16
CA ARG A 42 31.38 38.86 -9.53
C ARG A 42 31.22 37.69 -10.50
N LEU A 43 30.47 37.89 -11.58
CA LEU A 43 30.29 36.93 -12.67
C LEU A 43 31.40 37.10 -13.71
N ASP A 44 31.74 36.02 -14.41
CA ASP A 44 32.82 36.00 -15.42
C ASP A 44 32.60 36.95 -16.61
N GLY A 45 31.39 37.51 -16.78
CA GLY A 45 31.04 38.53 -17.77
C GLY A 45 31.08 39.99 -17.27
N GLY A 46 31.61 40.24 -16.06
CA GLY A 46 31.75 41.60 -15.50
C GLY A 46 30.56 42.13 -14.69
N GLY A 47 29.48 41.37 -14.59
CA GLY A 47 28.33 41.68 -13.72
C GLY A 47 28.53 41.23 -12.26
N TYR A 48 27.68 41.71 -11.36
CA TYR A 48 27.67 41.32 -9.95
C TYR A 48 26.29 40.78 -9.56
N VAL A 49 26.25 39.66 -8.85
CA VAL A 49 25.00 39.09 -8.28
C VAL A 49 25.13 39.06 -6.76
N ALA A 50 24.18 39.71 -6.08
CA ALA A 50 24.08 39.67 -4.63
C ALA A 50 23.15 38.53 -4.20
N ARG A 51 23.56 37.78 -3.16
CA ARG A 51 22.71 36.77 -2.53
C ARG A 51 22.10 37.38 -1.27
N LEU A 52 20.77 37.46 -1.21
CA LEU A 52 20.06 38.01 -0.06
C LEU A 52 19.43 36.87 0.74
N ARG A 53 19.54 36.93 2.08
CA ARG A 53 18.80 36.02 2.96
C ARG A 53 17.33 36.41 2.94
N VAL A 54 16.46 35.46 2.58
CA VAL A 54 15.01 35.64 2.65
C VAL A 54 14.61 35.85 4.11
N LYS A 55 14.09 37.04 4.43
CA LYS A 55 13.74 37.44 5.80
C LYS A 55 12.42 36.84 6.25
N GLU A 56 11.47 36.75 5.34
CA GLU A 56 10.09 36.34 5.59
C GLU A 56 9.48 35.88 4.27
N VAL A 57 8.65 34.83 4.33
CA VAL A 57 7.85 34.37 3.19
C VAL A 57 6.40 34.33 3.66
N GLU A 58 5.59 35.24 3.15
CA GLU A 58 4.17 35.31 3.45
C GLU A 58 3.36 34.67 2.33
N ILE A 59 2.38 33.84 2.69
CA ILE A 59 1.39 33.35 1.74
C ILE A 59 0.31 34.40 1.63
N LEU A 60 0.36 35.21 0.57
CA LEU A 60 -0.66 36.21 0.28
C LEU A 60 -1.93 35.53 -0.28
N SER A 61 -3.11 36.01 0.12
CA SER A 61 -4.34 35.80 -0.66
C SER A 61 -4.44 36.90 -1.68
N TYR A 62 -4.29 36.56 -2.96
CA TYR A 62 -4.27 37.52 -4.06
C TYR A 62 -5.34 37.12 -5.09
N ASP A 63 -6.41 37.90 -5.19
CA ASP A 63 -7.57 37.62 -6.06
C ASP A 63 -7.38 38.16 -7.51
N GLY A 64 -6.15 38.47 -7.92
CA GLY A 64 -5.80 38.93 -9.27
C GLY A 64 -5.02 37.88 -10.09
N TYR A 65 -4.80 38.15 -11.37
CA TYR A 65 -3.94 37.29 -12.21
C TYR A 65 -2.47 37.40 -11.81
N VAL A 66 -1.79 36.26 -11.75
CA VAL A 66 -0.32 36.21 -11.71
C VAL A 66 0.16 36.03 -13.14
N TYR A 67 0.95 36.99 -13.63
CA TYR A 67 1.43 37.01 -15.01
C TYR A 67 2.78 36.30 -15.11
N ASP A 68 2.95 35.51 -16.16
CA ASP A 68 4.22 34.88 -16.54
C ASP A 68 4.44 35.07 -18.05
N PHE A 69 5.70 35.19 -18.48
CA PHE A 69 6.07 35.41 -19.89
C PHE A 69 7.35 34.68 -20.28
N THR A 70 7.33 34.08 -21.46
CA THR A 70 8.48 33.34 -21.99
C THR A 70 9.52 34.30 -22.55
N THR A 71 10.73 34.28 -21.99
CA THR A 71 11.90 34.95 -22.57
C THR A 71 12.77 33.94 -23.31
N THR A 72 13.62 34.40 -24.24
CA THR A 72 14.57 33.55 -24.97
C THR A 72 15.59 32.84 -24.06
N SER A 73 15.80 33.36 -22.84
CA SER A 73 16.72 32.81 -21.84
C SER A 73 16.02 32.04 -20.72
N GLU A 74 14.69 31.93 -20.75
CA GLU A 74 13.84 31.26 -19.73
C GLU A 74 13.95 31.82 -18.30
N THR A 75 14.79 32.84 -18.10
CA THR A 75 15.04 33.59 -16.86
C THR A 75 14.76 35.07 -17.10
N PHE A 76 14.15 35.75 -16.14
CA PHE A 76 13.88 37.20 -16.16
C PHE A 76 13.98 37.82 -14.76
N LEU A 77 14.02 39.16 -14.68
CA LEU A 77 14.11 39.90 -13.42
C LEU A 77 12.73 40.42 -13.00
N VAL A 78 12.33 40.13 -11.75
CA VAL A 78 11.15 40.70 -11.10
C VAL A 78 11.58 41.33 -9.78
N ASN A 79 11.33 42.63 -9.60
CA ASN A 79 11.75 43.37 -8.41
C ASN A 79 13.22 43.12 -8.04
N THR A 80 14.11 43.11 -9.03
CA THR A 80 15.56 42.84 -8.91
C THR A 80 15.93 41.42 -8.46
N VAL A 81 14.99 40.48 -8.46
CA VAL A 81 15.19 39.06 -8.19
C VAL A 81 15.11 38.27 -9.51
N PHE A 82 16.02 37.32 -9.71
CA PHE A 82 15.96 36.41 -10.86
C PHE A 82 14.85 35.37 -10.64
N VAL A 83 14.02 35.18 -11.67
CA VAL A 83 12.91 34.22 -11.69
C VAL A 83 13.06 33.36 -12.95
N HIS A 84 12.83 32.04 -12.82
CA HIS A 84 12.88 31.06 -13.91
C HIS A 84 11.46 30.58 -14.24
N ASN A 85 11.18 30.32 -15.51
CA ASN A 85 9.91 29.72 -15.95
C ASN A 85 9.79 28.28 -15.44
N THR A 86 8.67 27.91 -14.82
CA THR A 86 8.37 26.50 -14.54
C THR A 86 6.88 26.27 -14.81
N PHE A 87 6.57 25.56 -15.90
CA PHE A 87 5.20 25.19 -16.23
C PHE A 87 5.05 23.68 -16.08
N PRO A 88 4.74 23.15 -14.88
CA PRO A 88 4.43 21.75 -14.74
C PRO A 88 3.09 21.47 -15.43
N ILE A 89 3.08 20.54 -16.38
CA ILE A 89 1.83 20.01 -16.92
C ILE A 89 1.18 19.20 -15.80
N PRO A 90 -0.05 19.53 -15.37
CA PRO A 90 -0.66 18.83 -14.25
C PRO A 90 -0.98 17.39 -14.63
N THR A 91 -0.45 16.46 -13.85
CA THR A 91 -0.77 15.04 -13.94
C THR A 91 -1.95 14.71 -13.03
N LEU A 92 -3.03 14.18 -13.60
CA LEU A 92 -4.21 13.74 -12.87
C LEU A 92 -4.18 12.23 -12.65
N MET A 93 -4.36 11.81 -11.40
CA MET A 93 -4.52 10.42 -11.01
C MET A 93 -5.95 10.00 -11.28
N VAL A 94 -6.15 9.08 -12.23
CA VAL A 94 -7.50 8.84 -12.77
C VAL A 94 -8.40 8.08 -11.79
N THR A 95 -7.84 7.39 -10.81
CA THR A 95 -8.58 6.72 -9.73
C THR A 95 -9.10 7.67 -8.66
N ALA A 96 -8.73 8.96 -8.71
CA ALA A 96 -9.09 9.91 -7.69
C ALA A 96 -10.61 10.14 -7.69
N LYS A 97 -11.28 9.69 -6.60
CA LYS A 97 -12.74 9.70 -6.46
C LYS A 97 -13.38 11.07 -6.75
N TRP A 98 -12.71 12.16 -6.38
CA TRP A 98 -13.21 13.51 -6.58
C TRP A 98 -13.32 13.94 -8.06
N ILE A 99 -12.62 13.27 -8.99
CA ILE A 99 -12.80 13.51 -10.44
C ILE A 99 -14.18 12.99 -10.89
N TRP A 100 -14.71 11.97 -10.22
CA TRP A 100 -15.91 11.25 -10.64
C TRP A 100 -17.14 11.53 -9.77
N GLU A 101 -16.93 11.84 -8.49
CA GLU A 101 -18.02 12.03 -7.50
C GLU A 101 -18.43 13.50 -7.33
N ASP A 102 -17.59 14.46 -7.72
CA ASP A 102 -17.82 15.90 -7.57
C ASP A 102 -18.20 16.50 -8.94
N PRO A 103 -19.48 16.82 -9.20
CA PRO A 103 -19.94 17.24 -10.53
C PRO A 103 -19.23 18.49 -11.07
N GLU A 104 -18.93 19.45 -10.19
CA GLU A 104 -18.27 20.71 -10.58
C GLU A 104 -16.82 20.46 -11.01
N ILE A 105 -16.12 19.56 -10.31
CA ILE A 105 -14.75 19.21 -10.67
C ILE A 105 -14.72 18.32 -11.91
N HIS A 106 -15.64 17.37 -12.00
CA HIS A 106 -15.80 16.50 -13.17
C HIS A 106 -15.94 17.33 -14.45
N GLU A 107 -16.95 18.21 -14.46
CA GLU A 107 -17.25 19.08 -15.60
C GLU A 107 -16.04 19.96 -15.95
N ALA A 108 -15.40 20.58 -14.96
CA ALA A 108 -14.29 21.48 -15.20
C ALA A 108 -13.03 20.75 -15.71
N VAL A 109 -12.74 19.55 -15.20
CA VAL A 109 -11.63 18.71 -15.67
C VAL A 109 -11.85 18.30 -17.13
N PHE A 110 -13.01 17.73 -17.45
CA PHE A 110 -13.22 17.19 -18.79
C PHE A 110 -13.46 18.27 -19.85
N LYS A 111 -14.11 19.40 -19.51
CA LYS A 111 -14.16 20.57 -20.40
C LYS A 111 -12.78 21.13 -20.69
N THR A 112 -11.92 21.22 -19.68
CA THR A 112 -10.54 21.70 -19.87
C THR A 112 -9.72 20.72 -20.71
N ALA A 113 -9.87 19.41 -20.47
CA ALA A 113 -9.21 18.37 -21.25
C ALA A 113 -9.65 18.39 -22.72
N ALA A 114 -10.95 18.52 -22.99
CA ALA A 114 -11.50 18.64 -24.33
C ALA A 114 -10.98 19.87 -25.06
N LYS A 115 -11.10 21.04 -24.42
CA LYS A 115 -10.78 22.32 -25.04
C LYS A 115 -9.28 22.56 -25.19
N LYS A 116 -8.44 22.03 -24.29
CA LYS A 116 -7.01 22.41 -24.19
C LYS A 116 -6.04 21.24 -24.06
N GLY A 117 -6.51 20.02 -23.81
CA GLY A 117 -5.66 18.87 -23.55
C GLY A 117 -4.67 19.10 -22.42
N SER A 118 -5.08 19.81 -21.36
CA SER A 118 -4.14 20.37 -20.37
C SER A 118 -3.49 19.34 -19.45
N PHE A 119 -4.05 18.14 -19.35
CA PHE A 119 -3.64 17.14 -18.36
C PHE A 119 -2.87 15.98 -18.97
N TYR A 120 -1.94 15.46 -18.17
CA TYR A 120 -1.53 14.08 -18.29
C TYR A 120 -2.35 13.21 -17.36
N TRP A 121 -2.58 11.97 -17.74
CA TRP A 121 -3.44 11.04 -17.01
C TRP A 121 -2.63 9.83 -16.58
N LEU A 122 -2.64 9.54 -15.28
CA LEU A 122 -1.91 8.43 -14.67
C LEU A 122 -2.89 7.37 -14.16
N ASN A 123 -2.76 6.14 -14.67
CA ASN A 123 -3.53 5.00 -14.20
C ASN A 123 -2.93 4.43 -12.91
N THR A 124 -3.42 4.89 -11.76
CA THR A 124 -2.91 4.41 -10.48
C THR A 124 -3.50 3.06 -10.04
N ARG A 125 -4.27 2.35 -10.88
CA ARG A 125 -4.59 0.93 -10.62
C ARG A 125 -3.40 0.02 -10.92
N ILE A 126 -2.55 0.45 -11.85
CA ILE A 126 -1.33 -0.26 -12.23
C ILE A 126 -0.20 0.24 -11.34
N VAL A 127 -0.07 1.57 -11.19
CA VAL A 127 0.96 2.19 -10.35
C VAL A 127 0.32 2.61 -9.03
N ASP A 128 0.45 1.82 -7.96
CA ASP A 128 -0.06 2.21 -6.64
C ASP A 128 0.96 3.11 -5.90
N PRO A 129 0.65 4.40 -5.66
CA PRO A 129 1.43 5.31 -4.83
C PRO A 129 1.74 4.83 -3.41
N ASP A 130 0.80 4.08 -2.86
CA ASP A 130 0.65 3.79 -1.45
C ASP A 130 0.96 2.32 -1.12
N ALA A 131 1.23 1.45 -2.10
CA ALA A 131 1.55 0.02 -1.91
C ALA A 131 2.98 -0.26 -1.40
N THR A 132 3.51 0.55 -0.48
CA THR A 132 4.84 0.31 0.11
C THR A 132 4.74 0.03 1.60
N TYR A 133 4.25 -1.15 1.94
CA TYR A 133 4.03 -1.51 3.32
C TYR A 133 4.40 -2.98 3.58
N ALA A 134 5.71 -3.25 3.73
CA ALA A 134 6.20 -4.52 4.29
C ALA A 134 6.18 -4.42 5.81
N MET A 135 5.13 -4.92 6.45
CA MET A 135 4.91 -4.70 7.87
C MET A 135 4.16 -5.81 8.57
N CYS A 136 4.63 -6.16 9.76
CA CYS A 136 4.31 -7.44 10.36
C CYS A 136 3.90 -7.29 11.85
N LEU A 137 3.12 -8.24 12.34
CA LEU A 137 2.75 -8.41 13.75
C LEU A 137 3.88 -9.08 14.51
N HIS A 138 4.09 -8.77 15.79
CA HIS A 138 5.08 -9.51 16.59
C HIS A 138 4.71 -11.01 16.67
N GLU A 139 5.67 -11.93 16.73
CA GLU A 139 5.39 -13.39 16.69
C GLU A 139 4.44 -13.90 17.80
N ASN A 140 4.40 -13.18 18.94
CA ASN A 140 3.51 -13.46 20.07
C ASN A 140 2.09 -12.88 19.90
N GLU A 141 1.83 -12.08 18.86
CA GLU A 141 0.48 -11.61 18.55
C GLU A 141 -0.39 -12.79 18.13
N ARG A 142 -1.67 -12.77 18.52
CA ARG A 142 -2.56 -13.92 18.33
C ARG A 142 -3.46 -13.72 17.14
N LEU A 143 -3.64 -14.80 16.39
CA LEU A 143 -4.44 -14.86 15.17
C LEU A 143 -5.63 -15.80 15.40
N VAL A 144 -6.80 -15.42 14.89
CA VAL A 144 -7.96 -16.31 14.85
C VAL A 144 -7.92 -17.07 13.53
N ILE A 145 -7.60 -18.35 13.61
CA ILE A 145 -7.49 -19.24 12.45
C ILE A 145 -8.65 -20.22 12.42
N LYS A 146 -9.05 -20.61 11.21
CA LYS A 146 -9.98 -21.72 10.94
C LYS A 146 -9.25 -22.77 10.11
N ASP A 147 -9.12 -23.96 10.68
CA ASP A 147 -8.56 -25.14 10.05
C ASP A 147 -9.66 -26.22 9.97
N GLY A 148 -10.14 -26.49 8.76
CA GLY A 148 -11.37 -27.26 8.54
C GLY A 148 -12.56 -26.64 9.30
N CYS A 149 -13.12 -27.37 10.26
CA CYS A 149 -14.22 -26.90 11.11
C CYS A 149 -13.76 -26.28 12.44
N ALA A 150 -12.47 -26.40 12.79
CA ALA A 150 -11.95 -25.97 14.06
C ALA A 150 -11.46 -24.51 14.00
N VAL A 151 -11.99 -23.68 14.89
CA VAL A 151 -11.53 -22.31 15.12
C VAL A 151 -10.57 -22.30 16.30
N ARG A 152 -9.34 -21.81 16.08
CA ARG A 152 -8.28 -21.74 17.10
C ARG A 152 -7.76 -20.31 17.23
N VAL A 153 -7.31 -19.95 18.44
CA VAL A 153 -6.63 -18.68 18.72
C VAL A 153 -5.19 -18.98 19.09
N VAL A 154 -4.28 -18.72 18.16
CA VAL A 154 -2.87 -19.18 18.23
C VAL A 154 -1.94 -17.99 17.98
N GLU A 155 -0.76 -17.99 18.59
CA GLU A 155 0.29 -17.02 18.29
C GLU A 155 0.73 -17.14 16.84
N ILE A 156 0.88 -16.01 16.13
CA ILE A 156 1.21 -15.98 14.70
C ILE A 156 2.55 -16.65 14.41
N GLY A 157 3.50 -16.59 15.37
CA GLY A 157 4.75 -17.36 15.35
C GLY A 157 4.52 -18.86 15.24
N LYS A 158 3.65 -19.42 16.08
CA LYS A 158 3.28 -20.84 16.05
C LYS A 158 2.49 -21.20 14.80
N VAL A 159 1.61 -20.31 14.33
CA VAL A 159 0.91 -20.51 13.06
C VAL A 159 1.92 -20.60 11.92
N PHE A 160 2.89 -19.71 11.87
CA PHE A 160 3.97 -19.80 10.89
C PHE A 160 4.76 -21.10 11.03
N ASP A 161 5.21 -21.45 12.24
CA ASP A 161 6.00 -22.66 12.47
C ASP A 161 5.22 -23.96 12.11
N GLU A 162 3.88 -23.98 12.25
CA GLU A 162 3.01 -25.14 11.94
C GLU A 162 2.57 -25.19 10.47
N TYR A 163 2.35 -24.04 9.82
CA TYR A 163 1.74 -23.96 8.49
C TYR A 163 2.65 -23.47 7.38
N SER A 164 3.82 -22.89 7.69
CA SER A 164 4.77 -22.46 6.67
C SER A 164 5.35 -23.65 5.90
N GLY A 165 5.55 -23.46 4.61
CA GLY A 165 6.18 -24.41 3.71
C GLY A 165 7.47 -23.85 3.16
N GLU A 166 7.68 -24.02 1.87
CA GLU A 166 8.89 -23.56 1.20
C GLU A 166 8.96 -22.03 1.18
N ARG A 167 10.19 -21.53 1.36
CA ARG A 167 10.50 -20.11 1.22
C ARG A 167 10.49 -19.75 -0.26
N GLU A 168 9.61 -18.85 -0.66
CA GLU A 168 9.44 -18.44 -2.06
C GLU A 168 10.43 -17.35 -2.45
N ALA A 169 10.68 -16.38 -1.57
CA ALA A 169 11.51 -15.22 -1.85
C ALA A 169 12.13 -14.63 -0.58
N VAL A 170 13.25 -13.93 -0.75
CA VAL A 170 13.84 -13.07 0.28
C VAL A 170 13.95 -11.67 -0.30
N GLU A 171 13.37 -10.72 0.40
CA GLU A 171 13.31 -9.31 0.04
C GLU A 171 14.60 -8.59 0.45
N PRO A 172 14.93 -7.45 -0.19
CA PRO A 172 16.16 -6.70 0.09
C PRO A 172 16.27 -6.17 1.53
N ASP A 173 15.14 -5.97 2.22
CA ASP A 173 15.07 -5.54 3.62
C ASP A 173 15.14 -6.71 4.62
N GLY A 174 15.49 -7.90 4.15
CA GLY A 174 15.59 -9.12 4.94
C GLY A 174 14.25 -9.78 5.26
N ALA A 175 13.15 -9.31 4.68
CA ALA A 175 11.86 -9.97 4.83
C ALA A 175 11.77 -11.23 3.94
N GLU A 176 11.21 -12.31 4.46
CA GLU A 176 11.16 -13.62 3.82
C GLU A 176 9.71 -14.00 3.53
N TRP A 177 9.40 -14.36 2.28
CA TRP A 177 8.08 -14.85 1.88
C TRP A 177 8.06 -16.38 1.91
N TYR A 178 6.98 -16.94 2.47
CA TYR A 178 6.76 -18.38 2.52
C TYR A 178 5.38 -18.73 2.00
N LYS A 179 5.32 -19.84 1.26
CA LYS A 179 4.04 -20.44 0.87
C LYS A 179 3.52 -21.33 2.01
N PRO A 180 2.23 -21.29 2.36
CA PRO A 180 1.66 -22.24 3.31
C PRO A 180 1.76 -23.68 2.78
N ALA A 181 2.28 -24.60 3.58
CA ALA A 181 2.30 -26.04 3.28
C ALA A 181 0.92 -26.69 3.47
N ARG A 182 0.07 -26.08 4.30
CA ARG A 182 -1.30 -26.53 4.61
C ARG A 182 -2.27 -25.37 4.47
N GLU A 183 -3.48 -25.67 4.01
CA GLU A 183 -4.52 -24.68 3.85
C GLU A 183 -5.16 -24.34 5.19
N PHE A 184 -5.30 -23.05 5.48
CA PHE A 184 -6.09 -22.56 6.59
C PHE A 184 -6.65 -21.19 6.22
N SER A 185 -7.67 -20.76 6.96
CA SER A 185 -8.33 -19.47 6.77
C SER A 185 -8.19 -18.58 7.99
N VAL A 186 -8.25 -17.27 7.78
CA VAL A 186 -8.32 -16.27 8.83
C VAL A 186 -9.60 -15.47 8.70
N LEU A 187 -10.05 -14.86 9.79
CA LEU A 187 -11.23 -14.00 9.77
C LEU A 187 -10.86 -12.62 9.20
N THR A 188 -11.57 -12.19 8.17
CA THR A 188 -11.31 -10.95 7.42
C THR A 188 -12.50 -10.01 7.48
N PHE A 189 -12.24 -8.71 7.31
CA PHE A 189 -13.29 -7.67 7.23
C PHE A 189 -13.11 -6.82 5.98
N ASP A 190 -14.15 -6.74 5.15
CA ASP A 190 -14.11 -5.89 3.96
C ASP A 190 -14.75 -4.53 4.25
N PHE A 191 -13.95 -3.45 4.17
CA PHE A 191 -14.45 -2.07 4.37
C PHE A 191 -15.40 -1.59 3.28
N ASN A 192 -15.39 -2.20 2.09
CA ASN A 192 -16.28 -1.84 0.99
C ASN A 192 -17.67 -2.46 1.18
N THR A 193 -17.72 -3.78 1.39
CA THR A 193 -18.99 -4.51 1.59
C THR A 193 -19.50 -4.47 3.03
N LYS A 194 -18.63 -4.11 4.00
CA LYS A 194 -18.88 -4.09 5.45
C LYS A 194 -19.24 -5.46 6.03
N THR A 195 -18.65 -6.53 5.47
CA THR A 195 -18.93 -7.92 5.87
C THR A 195 -17.70 -8.60 6.48
N LEU A 196 -17.95 -9.62 7.31
CA LEU A 196 -16.94 -10.54 7.84
C LEU A 196 -16.98 -11.85 7.04
N ALA A 197 -15.80 -12.36 6.68
CA ALA A 197 -15.68 -13.65 6.00
C ALA A 197 -14.43 -14.40 6.44
N TRP A 198 -14.52 -15.74 6.49
CA TRP A 198 -13.34 -16.60 6.56
C TRP A 198 -12.71 -16.66 5.17
N ARG A 199 -11.43 -16.32 5.07
CA ARG A 199 -10.71 -16.33 3.79
C ARG A 199 -9.37 -17.01 3.94
N ARG A 200 -8.95 -17.66 2.85
CA ARG A 200 -7.72 -18.43 2.79
C ARG A 200 -6.49 -17.52 2.87
N VAL A 201 -5.45 -18.00 3.55
CA VAL A 201 -4.13 -17.38 3.54
C VAL A 201 -3.33 -17.90 2.33
N HIS A 202 -2.76 -16.98 1.54
CA HIS A 202 -1.95 -17.32 0.36
C HIS A 202 -0.46 -17.39 0.65
N ARG A 203 0.06 -16.46 1.46
CA ARG A 203 1.49 -16.33 1.77
C ARG A 203 1.70 -15.82 3.19
N PHE A 204 2.86 -16.17 3.75
CA PHE A 204 3.40 -15.55 4.96
C PHE A 204 4.54 -14.59 4.59
N LEU A 205 4.62 -13.47 5.29
CA LEU A 205 5.77 -12.58 5.27
C LEU A 205 6.42 -12.60 6.66
N VAL A 206 7.71 -12.88 6.73
CA VAL A 206 8.48 -12.90 7.98
C VAL A 206 9.56 -11.84 7.93
N LYS A 207 9.69 -11.03 8.97
CA LYS A 207 10.72 -10.00 9.09
C LYS A 207 11.32 -10.00 10.47
N LYS A 208 12.61 -9.71 10.58
CA LYS A 208 13.27 -9.48 11.86
C LYS A 208 13.36 -7.99 12.16
N SER A 209 13.09 -7.60 13.40
CA SER A 209 13.28 -6.21 13.83
C SER A 209 13.60 -6.12 15.31
N ARG A 210 14.42 -5.13 15.67
CA ARG A 210 14.64 -4.73 17.07
C ARG A 210 13.67 -3.66 17.54
N ARG A 211 12.94 -3.01 16.64
CA ARG A 211 12.02 -1.92 16.98
C ARG A 211 10.58 -2.35 16.75
N ALA A 212 9.71 -1.97 17.66
CA ALA A 212 8.27 -2.15 17.53
C ALA A 212 7.52 -0.96 18.11
N VAL A 213 6.24 -0.90 17.76
CA VAL A 213 5.28 0.03 18.34
C VAL A 213 4.22 -0.78 19.04
N LYS A 214 4.04 -0.52 20.33
CA LYS A 214 2.97 -1.07 21.15
C LYS A 214 1.84 -0.06 21.22
N ILE A 215 0.65 -0.49 20.82
CA ILE A 215 -0.55 0.34 20.83
C ILE A 215 -1.50 -0.20 21.90
N THR A 216 -1.90 0.68 22.82
CA THR A 216 -2.90 0.38 23.83
C THR A 216 -4.19 1.13 23.50
N LEU A 217 -5.31 0.42 23.41
CA LEU A 217 -6.63 0.97 23.18
C LEU A 217 -7.32 1.33 24.50
N SER A 218 -8.35 2.18 24.41
CA SER A 218 -9.10 2.70 25.57
C SER A 218 -9.90 1.64 26.32
N ASP A 219 -10.16 0.50 25.69
CA ASP A 219 -10.80 -0.69 26.26
C ASP A 219 -9.80 -1.70 26.83
N GLY A 220 -8.51 -1.35 26.86
CA GLY A 220 -7.44 -2.19 27.41
C GLY A 220 -6.83 -3.19 26.45
N ARG A 221 -7.29 -3.27 25.19
CA ARG A 221 -6.63 -4.10 24.17
C ARG A 221 -5.24 -3.56 23.86
N VAL A 222 -4.27 -4.46 23.72
CA VAL A 222 -2.87 -4.15 23.42
C VAL A 222 -2.41 -5.04 22.28
N PHE A 223 -1.64 -4.47 21.36
CA PHE A 223 -0.99 -5.22 20.29
C PHE A 223 0.33 -4.55 19.90
N ILE A 224 1.28 -5.35 19.43
CA ILE A 224 2.65 -4.97 19.08
C ILE A 224 2.89 -5.24 17.59
N VAL A 225 3.36 -4.21 16.89
CA VAL A 225 3.58 -4.25 15.45
C VAL A 225 4.89 -3.58 15.08
N THR A 226 5.39 -3.82 13.87
CA THR A 226 6.54 -3.06 13.37
C THR A 226 6.19 -1.56 13.28
N PRO A 227 7.17 -0.63 13.41
CA PRO A 227 6.91 0.81 13.39
C PRO A 227 6.18 1.28 12.14
N ASP A 228 6.40 0.61 11.02
CA ASP A 228 5.73 1.00 9.80
C ASP A 228 4.28 0.52 9.74
N HIS A 229 3.80 -0.44 10.56
CA HIS A 229 2.60 -1.27 10.32
C HIS A 229 1.31 -0.48 10.00
N PRO A 230 0.54 -0.84 8.95
CA PRO A 230 -0.48 0.00 8.39
C PRO A 230 -1.77 -0.31 9.13
N ILE A 231 -2.25 0.67 9.87
CA ILE A 231 -3.41 0.50 10.72
C ILE A 231 -4.54 1.35 10.14
N PRO A 232 -5.73 0.77 9.90
CA PRO A 232 -6.91 1.57 9.59
C PRO A 232 -7.27 2.41 10.82
N VAL A 233 -7.26 3.73 10.68
CA VAL A 233 -7.53 4.66 11.78
C VAL A 233 -8.65 5.62 11.39
N TYR A 234 -9.72 5.63 12.19
CA TYR A 234 -10.75 6.67 12.09
C TYR A 234 -10.32 7.93 12.84
N SER A 235 -10.24 9.05 12.12
CA SER A 235 -9.90 10.35 12.68
C SER A 235 -11.17 11.14 13.03
N LYS A 236 -11.42 11.43 14.31
CA LYS A 236 -12.54 12.33 14.72
C LYS A 236 -12.45 13.72 14.09
N TYR A 237 -11.23 14.18 13.77
CA TYR A 237 -11.03 15.50 13.17
C TYR A 237 -11.46 15.56 11.70
N ARG A 238 -11.18 14.49 10.95
CA ARG A 238 -11.44 14.42 9.51
C ARG A 238 -12.71 13.63 9.15
N LYS A 239 -13.32 12.98 10.13
CA LYS A 239 -14.53 12.14 10.01
C LYS A 239 -14.45 11.05 8.93
N HIS A 240 -13.26 10.53 8.65
CA HIS A 240 -13.04 9.39 7.75
C HIS A 240 -11.99 8.42 8.30
N VAL A 241 -11.97 7.23 7.70
CA VAL A 241 -10.95 6.19 7.93
C VAL A 241 -9.78 6.43 6.99
N GLU A 242 -8.57 6.45 7.54
CA GLU A 242 -7.32 6.56 6.79
C GLU A 242 -6.34 5.49 7.26
N LEU A 243 -5.53 4.94 6.35
CA LEU A 243 -4.41 4.08 6.73
C LEU A 243 -3.28 4.94 7.30
N ARG A 244 -2.72 4.52 8.43
CA ARG A 244 -1.60 5.17 9.09
C ARG A 244 -0.55 4.16 9.51
N LYS A 245 0.73 4.49 9.31
CA LYS A 245 1.85 3.75 9.91
C LYS A 245 1.76 3.83 11.44
N ALA A 246 2.06 2.74 12.15
CA ALA A 246 2.03 2.69 13.61
C ALA A 246 2.89 3.81 14.26
N LYS A 247 4.10 4.06 13.71
CA LYS A 247 5.03 5.11 14.16
C LYS A 247 4.46 6.51 14.03
N SER A 248 3.54 6.74 13.09
CA SER A 248 2.89 8.05 12.92
C SER A 248 1.93 8.41 14.05
N LEU A 249 1.57 7.43 14.90
CA LEU A 249 0.75 7.66 16.08
C LEU A 249 1.60 8.04 17.31
N LEU A 250 2.93 7.88 17.25
CA LEU A 250 3.83 8.32 18.32
C LEU A 250 3.83 9.84 18.46
N GLY A 251 3.95 10.35 19.69
CA GLY A 251 4.06 11.78 19.98
C GLY A 251 2.78 12.61 19.75
N ILE A 252 1.66 12.00 19.37
CA ILE A 252 0.39 12.70 19.20
C ILE A 252 -0.19 13.10 20.57
N LYS A 253 -0.41 14.41 20.78
CA LYS A 253 -0.95 14.95 22.04
C LYS A 253 -2.35 14.46 22.41
N LYS A 254 -3.23 14.22 21.42
CA LYS A 254 -4.65 13.85 21.65
C LYS A 254 -5.00 12.52 20.96
N LEU A 255 -4.39 11.43 21.43
CA LEU A 255 -4.61 10.07 20.91
C LEU A 255 -6.08 9.64 20.92
N SER A 256 -6.88 10.10 21.88
CA SER A 256 -8.31 9.79 21.99
C SER A 256 -9.18 10.28 20.82
N ALA A 257 -8.62 11.11 19.94
CA ALA A 257 -9.25 11.53 18.69
C ALA A 257 -9.11 10.50 17.56
N TYR A 258 -8.20 9.54 17.69
CA TYR A 258 -7.97 8.46 16.75
C TYR A 258 -8.61 7.19 17.29
N LYS A 259 -9.25 6.42 16.41
CA LYS A 259 -9.89 5.16 16.76
C LYS A 259 -9.44 4.04 15.83
N ILE A 260 -9.25 2.85 16.37
CA ILE A 260 -8.87 1.64 15.64
C ILE A 260 -10.07 0.69 15.62
N PRO A 261 -10.33 0.01 14.50
CA PRO A 261 -11.48 -0.88 14.36
C PRO A 261 -11.20 -2.23 15.03
N ILE A 262 -12.21 -2.74 15.73
CA ILE A 262 -12.24 -4.08 16.28
C ILE A 262 -13.51 -4.79 15.79
N ILE A 263 -13.47 -6.12 15.74
CA ILE A 263 -14.67 -6.92 15.54
C ILE A 263 -15.65 -6.73 16.71
N MET A 264 -16.93 -6.59 16.38
CA MET A 264 -18.00 -6.54 17.37
C MET A 264 -19.27 -7.10 16.72
N HIS A 265 -19.28 -8.40 16.46
CA HIS A 265 -20.34 -9.07 15.72
C HIS A 265 -20.41 -10.56 16.06
N GLU A 266 -21.57 -11.16 15.80
CA GLU A 266 -21.77 -12.60 15.91
C GLU A 266 -21.08 -13.31 14.74
N VAL A 267 -19.94 -13.93 15.01
CA VAL A 267 -19.26 -14.79 14.03
C VAL A 267 -19.97 -16.13 14.01
N SER A 268 -20.33 -16.63 12.83
CA SER A 268 -20.96 -17.94 12.70
C SER A 268 -20.08 -19.08 13.26
N GLY A 269 -20.72 -20.16 13.66
CA GLY A 269 -20.09 -21.34 14.23
C GLY A 269 -21.01 -22.56 14.10
N GLU A 270 -20.48 -23.74 14.40
CA GLU A 270 -21.15 -25.03 14.25
C GLU A 270 -21.12 -25.80 15.56
N TYR A 271 -22.19 -26.55 15.87
CA TYR A 271 -22.21 -27.40 17.06
C TYR A 271 -21.12 -28.48 16.96
N VAL A 272 -20.18 -28.47 17.91
CA VAL A 272 -19.04 -29.38 17.93
C VAL A 272 -19.41 -30.66 18.68
N LYS A 273 -18.93 -31.82 18.19
CA LYS A 273 -18.98 -33.08 18.93
C LYS A 273 -17.58 -33.50 19.34
N LEU A 274 -17.35 -33.61 20.64
CA LEU A 274 -16.11 -34.13 21.21
C LEU A 274 -16.20 -35.65 21.28
N LYS A 275 -15.21 -36.34 20.70
CA LYS A 275 -15.15 -37.80 20.67
C LYS A 275 -13.91 -38.29 21.41
N GLY A 276 -14.12 -39.22 22.33
CA GLY A 276 -13.09 -39.97 23.03
C GLY A 276 -13.69 -41.26 23.57
N GLU A 277 -13.45 -41.56 24.84
CA GLU A 277 -14.12 -42.67 25.53
C GLU A 277 -15.63 -42.45 25.71
N ILE A 278 -16.06 -41.20 25.69
CA ILE A 278 -17.46 -40.77 25.62
C ILE A 278 -17.61 -39.77 24.48
N GLU A 279 -18.84 -39.63 23.96
CA GLU A 279 -19.19 -38.58 23.00
C GLU A 279 -20.00 -37.51 23.73
N ILE A 280 -19.59 -36.24 23.58
CA ILE A 280 -20.32 -35.09 24.12
C ILE A 280 -20.57 -34.09 23.00
N THR A 281 -21.83 -33.67 22.85
CA THR A 281 -22.18 -32.54 21.99
C THR A 281 -21.99 -31.25 22.79
N VAL A 282 -21.26 -30.30 22.23
CA VAL A 282 -21.02 -28.99 22.84
C VAL A 282 -22.23 -28.10 22.57
N ASP A 283 -23.24 -28.23 23.41
CA ASP A 283 -24.45 -27.42 23.43
C ASP A 283 -24.38 -26.32 24.51
N GLU A 284 -25.45 -25.54 24.66
CA GLU A 284 -25.55 -24.44 25.62
C GLU A 284 -25.43 -24.92 27.08
N GLU A 285 -25.97 -26.09 27.42
CA GLU A 285 -25.90 -26.65 28.78
C GLU A 285 -24.48 -27.11 29.11
N PHE A 286 -23.82 -27.84 28.19
CA PHE A 286 -22.43 -28.24 28.37
C PHE A 286 -21.49 -27.04 28.45
N ALA A 287 -21.73 -26.03 27.60
CA ALA A 287 -20.96 -24.79 27.62
C ALA A 287 -21.12 -24.03 28.94
N ARG A 288 -22.35 -23.94 29.49
CA ARG A 288 -22.59 -23.36 30.83
C ARG A 288 -21.85 -24.14 31.92
N PHE A 289 -21.96 -25.49 31.91
CA PHE A 289 -21.24 -26.37 32.85
C PHE A 289 -19.73 -26.15 32.78
N LEU A 290 -19.18 -26.04 31.57
CA LEU A 290 -17.76 -25.78 31.37
C LEU A 290 -17.37 -24.35 31.79
N GLY A 291 -18.21 -23.36 31.55
CA GLY A 291 -18.01 -21.99 32.03
C GLY A 291 -17.86 -21.93 33.55
N ILE A 292 -18.75 -22.63 34.27
CA ILE A 292 -18.68 -22.75 35.74
C ILE A 292 -17.39 -23.47 36.16
N TYR A 293 -16.98 -24.50 35.43
CA TYR A 293 -15.70 -25.19 35.68
C TYR A 293 -14.49 -24.27 35.52
N TYR A 294 -14.54 -23.30 34.61
CA TYR A 294 -13.44 -22.36 34.43
C TYR A 294 -13.28 -21.41 35.62
N GLY A 295 -14.37 -21.01 36.27
CA GLY A 295 -14.35 -20.24 37.52
C GLY A 295 -13.98 -21.10 38.74
N ASP A 296 -14.86 -22.04 39.12
CA ASP A 296 -14.79 -22.74 40.42
C ASP A 296 -14.37 -24.21 40.34
N GLY A 297 -13.99 -24.67 39.14
CA GLY A 297 -13.70 -26.07 38.86
C GLY A 297 -12.22 -26.45 38.80
N THR A 298 -11.93 -27.69 39.17
CA THR A 298 -10.64 -28.37 38.97
C THR A 298 -10.82 -29.84 38.61
N LEU A 299 -9.85 -30.45 37.91
CA LEU A 299 -9.88 -31.89 37.65
C LEU A 299 -9.44 -32.66 38.90
N ILE A 300 -10.13 -33.76 39.20
CA ILE A 300 -9.79 -34.63 40.33
C ILE A 300 -8.62 -35.52 39.91
N ARG A 301 -7.43 -35.20 40.43
CA ARG A 301 -6.15 -35.82 40.08
C ARG A 301 -5.59 -36.64 41.22
N SER A 302 -5.16 -37.87 40.94
CA SER A 302 -4.57 -38.77 41.93
C SER A 302 -3.27 -39.41 41.41
N ARG A 303 -2.14 -39.11 42.05
CA ARG A 303 -0.87 -39.84 41.81
C ARG A 303 -0.88 -41.23 42.42
N HIS A 304 -1.55 -41.37 43.56
CA HIS A 304 -1.67 -42.65 44.25
C HIS A 304 -2.42 -43.67 43.40
N ASP A 305 -3.52 -43.27 42.77
CA ASP A 305 -4.26 -44.16 41.88
C ASP A 305 -3.54 -44.37 40.55
N ALA A 306 -2.76 -43.38 40.08
CA ALA A 306 -1.89 -43.56 38.91
C ALA A 306 -0.89 -44.71 39.10
N MET A 307 -0.31 -44.86 40.29
CA MET A 307 0.61 -45.97 40.62
C MET A 307 -0.07 -47.36 40.57
N LYS A 308 -1.39 -47.43 40.71
CA LYS A 308 -2.16 -48.67 40.68
C LYS A 308 -2.59 -49.06 39.25
N MET A 309 -2.51 -48.14 38.30
CA MET A 309 -2.96 -48.38 36.93
C MET A 309 -1.91 -49.14 36.14
N ARG A 310 -2.29 -50.32 35.64
CA ARG A 310 -1.42 -51.15 34.77
C ARG A 310 -1.34 -50.65 33.33
N ASN A 311 -2.31 -49.85 32.89
CA ASN A 311 -2.38 -49.31 31.54
C ASN A 311 -1.92 -47.85 31.53
N PRO A 312 -0.77 -47.50 30.93
CA PRO A 312 -0.29 -46.12 30.87
C PRO A 312 -1.21 -45.17 30.09
N SER A 313 -2.03 -45.70 29.16
CA SER A 313 -2.88 -44.87 28.28
C SER A 313 -4.02 -44.14 29.00
N VAL A 314 -4.38 -44.53 30.23
CA VAL A 314 -5.40 -43.83 31.05
C VAL A 314 -4.82 -42.71 31.92
N LEU A 315 -3.49 -42.53 31.91
CA LEU A 315 -2.81 -41.51 32.69
C LEU A 315 -2.60 -40.24 31.85
N ARG A 316 -2.59 -39.08 32.53
CA ARG A 316 -2.22 -37.78 31.95
C ARG A 316 -1.24 -37.11 32.89
N ASP A 317 -0.04 -36.84 32.39
CA ASP A 317 1.06 -36.24 33.16
C ASP A 317 1.32 -36.95 34.52
N ASN A 318 1.35 -38.29 34.50
CA ASN A 318 1.49 -39.15 35.69
C ASN A 318 0.36 -39.06 36.73
N TYR A 319 -0.79 -38.45 36.38
CA TYR A 319 -2.00 -38.46 37.19
C TYR A 319 -3.07 -39.38 36.60
N TYR A 320 -3.84 -40.02 37.49
CA TYR A 320 -5.13 -40.58 37.14
C TYR A 320 -6.21 -39.51 37.33
N LEU A 321 -6.97 -39.26 36.27
CA LEU A 321 -8.10 -38.31 36.28
C LEU A 321 -9.39 -39.08 36.57
N SER A 322 -10.04 -38.77 37.69
CA SER A 322 -11.25 -39.49 38.13
C SER A 322 -12.55 -38.72 37.91
N GLY A 323 -12.48 -37.42 37.62
CA GLY A 323 -13.65 -36.58 37.45
C GLY A 323 -13.33 -35.09 37.54
N VAL A 324 -14.37 -34.29 37.76
CA VAL A 324 -14.33 -32.84 37.91
C VAL A 324 -14.88 -32.47 39.28
N GLN A 325 -14.26 -31.53 39.98
CA GLN A 325 -14.72 -31.01 41.25
C GLN A 325 -14.96 -29.51 41.16
N PHE A 326 -16.06 -29.05 41.75
CA PHE A 326 -16.44 -27.65 41.87
C PHE A 326 -16.41 -27.22 43.33
N SER A 327 -16.03 -25.96 43.57
CA SER A 327 -16.00 -25.33 44.89
C SER A 327 -16.86 -24.06 44.87
N VAL A 328 -18.17 -24.22 45.08
CA VAL A 328 -19.15 -23.12 44.89
C VAL A 328 -19.65 -22.58 46.22
N ASN A 329 -20.27 -21.39 46.21
CA ASN A 329 -20.88 -20.85 47.42
C ASN A 329 -22.20 -21.59 47.72
N LYS A 330 -22.39 -22.02 48.97
CA LYS A 330 -23.61 -22.71 49.41
C LYS A 330 -24.89 -21.93 49.16
N ASN A 331 -24.81 -20.60 49.10
CA ASN A 331 -25.97 -19.73 48.84
C ASN A 331 -26.36 -19.65 47.36
N GLU A 332 -25.53 -20.14 46.44
CA GLU A 332 -25.77 -20.15 44.99
C GLU A 332 -26.54 -21.42 44.57
N VAL A 333 -27.75 -21.56 45.14
CA VAL A 333 -28.59 -22.77 45.02
C VAL A 333 -28.88 -23.13 43.55
N GLU A 334 -29.02 -22.13 42.66
CA GLU A 334 -29.25 -22.38 41.24
C GLU A 334 -28.04 -23.06 40.57
N VAL A 335 -26.82 -22.60 40.85
CA VAL A 335 -25.57 -23.14 40.29
C VAL A 335 -25.35 -24.56 40.80
N VAL A 336 -25.55 -24.80 42.10
CA VAL A 336 -25.45 -26.13 42.73
C VAL A 336 -26.43 -27.11 42.06
N ASN A 337 -27.70 -26.72 41.95
CA ASN A 337 -28.74 -27.55 41.34
C ASN A 337 -28.48 -27.82 39.85
N PHE A 338 -27.96 -26.83 39.13
CA PHE A 338 -27.61 -26.99 37.72
C PHE A 338 -26.47 -28.01 37.54
N ILE A 339 -25.37 -27.89 38.28
CA ILE A 339 -24.22 -28.82 38.18
C ILE A 339 -24.67 -30.25 38.48
N ALA A 340 -25.35 -30.46 39.61
CA ALA A 340 -25.80 -31.79 40.04
C ALA A 340 -26.87 -32.37 39.09
N GLY A 341 -27.80 -31.54 38.63
CA GLY A 341 -28.85 -31.92 37.68
C GLY A 341 -28.29 -32.30 36.32
N TYR A 342 -27.37 -31.51 35.78
CA TYR A 342 -26.70 -31.78 34.50
C TYR A 342 -25.86 -33.06 34.59
N ALA A 343 -25.08 -33.25 35.65
CA ALA A 343 -24.29 -34.46 35.84
C ALA A 343 -25.16 -35.72 35.94
N LYS A 344 -26.28 -35.66 36.66
CA LYS A 344 -27.27 -36.77 36.73
C LYS A 344 -27.90 -37.05 35.36
N LYS A 345 -28.26 -36.01 34.59
CA LYS A 345 -28.79 -36.13 33.23
C LYS A 345 -27.80 -36.85 32.30
N MET A 346 -26.51 -36.58 32.46
CA MET A 346 -25.43 -37.24 31.70
C MET A 346 -25.04 -38.63 32.24
N GLY A 347 -25.67 -39.11 33.31
CA GLY A 347 -25.40 -40.40 33.92
C GLY A 347 -24.09 -40.47 34.72
N TRP A 348 -23.55 -39.32 35.16
CA TRP A 348 -22.32 -39.26 35.96
C TRP A 348 -22.63 -39.32 37.46
N SER A 349 -21.76 -39.99 38.22
CA SER A 349 -21.90 -40.08 39.68
C SER A 349 -21.53 -38.75 40.33
N VAL A 350 -22.36 -38.27 41.26
CA VAL A 350 -22.19 -36.98 41.94
C VAL A 350 -22.06 -37.19 43.45
N ARG A 351 -21.11 -36.50 44.07
CA ARG A 351 -20.94 -36.42 45.52
C ARG A 351 -20.88 -34.96 45.97
N GLU A 352 -21.68 -34.62 46.97
CA GLU A 352 -21.82 -33.26 47.51
C GLU A 352 -21.44 -33.26 49.00
N TRP A 353 -20.68 -32.26 49.45
CA TRP A 353 -20.36 -32.06 50.88
C TRP A 353 -19.95 -30.62 51.18
N ASP A 354 -20.15 -30.16 52.42
CA ASP A 354 -19.73 -28.83 52.88
C ASP A 354 -18.27 -28.87 53.40
N ASP A 355 -17.48 -27.81 53.19
CA ASP A 355 -16.14 -27.71 53.82
C ASP A 355 -16.30 -27.47 55.33
N PRO A 356 -15.78 -28.36 56.20
CA PRO A 356 -15.89 -28.19 57.65
C PRO A 356 -15.11 -26.97 58.19
N ARG A 357 -14.17 -26.40 57.43
CA ARG A 357 -13.37 -25.22 57.78
C ARG A 357 -13.97 -23.92 57.27
N TYR A 358 -14.75 -23.97 56.19
CA TYR A 358 -15.34 -22.80 55.53
C TYR A 358 -16.83 -23.05 55.27
N PRO A 359 -17.73 -22.68 56.20
CA PRO A 359 -19.16 -23.03 56.14
C PRO A 359 -19.92 -22.51 54.92
N SER A 360 -19.36 -21.55 54.19
CA SER A 360 -19.92 -20.98 52.96
C SER A 360 -19.54 -21.77 51.70
N VAL A 361 -18.58 -22.71 51.77
CA VAL A 361 -18.08 -23.46 50.61
C VAL A 361 -18.76 -24.82 50.54
N HIS A 362 -19.34 -25.11 49.38
CA HIS A 362 -19.98 -26.37 49.05
C HIS A 362 -19.22 -27.05 47.91
N TYR A 363 -18.77 -28.28 48.13
CA TYR A 363 -18.03 -29.06 47.14
C TYR A 363 -18.95 -30.01 46.39
N ILE A 364 -18.82 -30.03 45.07
CA ILE A 364 -19.54 -30.96 44.19
C ILE A 364 -18.50 -31.71 43.35
N ALA A 365 -18.34 -33.01 43.57
CA ALA A 365 -17.49 -33.88 42.76
C ALA A 365 -18.34 -34.70 41.79
N VAL A 366 -18.07 -34.52 40.50
CA VAL A 366 -18.65 -35.29 39.39
C VAL A 366 -17.64 -36.34 38.94
N TYR A 367 -17.86 -37.60 39.32
CA TYR A 367 -16.98 -38.71 39.00
C TYR A 367 -17.29 -39.27 37.61
N SER A 368 -16.48 -38.82 36.64
CA SER A 368 -16.44 -39.36 35.29
C SER A 368 -15.02 -39.25 34.76
N ALA A 369 -14.27 -40.36 34.89
CA ALA A 369 -12.91 -40.45 34.39
C ALA A 369 -12.83 -40.25 32.85
N PRO A 370 -13.78 -40.78 32.04
CA PRO A 370 -13.85 -40.49 30.61
C PRO A 370 -14.04 -39.00 30.30
N LEU A 371 -14.91 -38.29 31.04
CA LEU A 371 -15.11 -36.84 30.86
C LEU A 371 -13.84 -36.06 31.16
N ALA A 372 -13.20 -36.34 32.30
CA ALA A 372 -12.00 -35.62 32.71
C ALA A 372 -10.85 -35.81 31.70
N ARG A 373 -10.70 -37.02 31.14
CA ARG A 373 -9.73 -37.29 30.07
C ARG A 373 -10.14 -36.61 28.75
N LEU A 374 -11.41 -36.66 28.36
CA LEU A 374 -11.90 -35.99 27.16
C LEU A 374 -11.64 -34.47 27.20
N LEU A 375 -11.88 -33.84 28.35
CA LEU A 375 -11.59 -32.42 28.58
C LEU A 375 -10.08 -32.14 28.48
N TRP A 376 -9.26 -32.95 29.17
CA TRP A 376 -7.80 -32.84 29.11
C TRP A 376 -7.26 -32.96 27.68
N ASP A 377 -7.71 -33.98 26.95
CA ASP A 377 -7.27 -34.28 25.58
C ASP A 377 -7.65 -33.19 24.59
N ASN A 378 -8.67 -32.38 24.92
CA ASN A 378 -9.09 -31.22 24.14
C ASN A 378 -8.56 -29.88 24.69
N GLY A 379 -7.55 -29.92 25.56
CA GLY A 379 -6.81 -28.73 26.00
C GLY A 379 -7.39 -28.00 27.22
N VAL A 380 -8.28 -28.63 27.98
CA VAL A 380 -8.80 -28.06 29.22
C VAL A 380 -7.85 -28.38 30.38
N SER A 381 -7.09 -27.37 30.82
CA SER A 381 -6.12 -27.53 31.92
C SER A 381 -6.80 -27.57 33.30
N PRO A 382 -6.26 -28.34 34.27
CA PRO A 382 -6.67 -28.25 35.68
C PRO A 382 -6.08 -27.05 36.41
N TYR A 383 -5.07 -26.38 35.83
CA TYR A 383 -4.32 -25.30 36.46
C TYR A 383 -4.84 -23.93 36.02
N SER A 384 -5.13 -23.05 36.96
CA SER A 384 -5.78 -21.75 36.71
C SER A 384 -4.97 -20.81 35.80
N ASP A 385 -3.65 -20.87 35.89
CA ASP A 385 -2.68 -20.09 35.11
C ASP A 385 -2.48 -20.61 33.68
N GLU A 386 -2.89 -21.86 33.41
CA GLU A 386 -2.83 -22.47 32.07
C GLU A 386 -4.20 -22.52 31.37
N LYS A 387 -5.31 -22.26 32.07
CA LYS A 387 -6.67 -22.26 31.50
C LYS A 387 -6.74 -21.31 30.29
N ARG A 388 -7.28 -21.80 29.17
CA ARG A 388 -7.55 -21.06 27.92
C ARG A 388 -8.96 -21.35 27.46
N VAL A 389 -9.62 -20.43 26.75
CA VAL A 389 -10.92 -20.75 26.15
C VAL A 389 -10.72 -21.87 25.12
N PRO A 390 -11.42 -23.01 25.22
CA PRO A 390 -11.19 -24.14 24.32
C PRO A 390 -11.56 -23.85 22.87
N TRP A 391 -10.85 -24.49 21.92
CA TRP A 391 -11.10 -24.34 20.48
C TRP A 391 -12.55 -24.70 20.10
N PHE A 392 -13.14 -25.69 20.75
CA PHE A 392 -14.50 -26.11 20.47
C PHE A 392 -15.54 -25.07 20.92
N ILE A 393 -15.24 -24.24 21.92
CA ILE A 393 -16.09 -23.09 22.29
C ILE A 393 -16.00 -22.01 21.21
N TYR A 394 -14.79 -21.68 20.72
CA TYR A 394 -14.63 -20.74 19.61
C TYR A 394 -15.33 -21.22 18.32
N SER A 395 -15.32 -22.52 18.06
CA SER A 395 -15.94 -23.12 16.89
C SER A 395 -17.48 -23.16 16.98
N SER A 396 -18.03 -23.09 18.20
CA SER A 396 -19.47 -23.23 18.45
C SER A 396 -20.28 -21.99 18.05
N PRO A 397 -21.61 -22.10 17.87
CA PRO A 397 -22.48 -20.97 17.55
C PRO A 397 -22.48 -19.87 18.62
N PRO A 398 -22.92 -18.64 18.29
CA PRO A 398 -22.98 -17.52 19.25
C PRO A 398 -23.75 -17.85 20.55
N SER A 399 -24.81 -18.64 20.49
CA SER A 399 -25.60 -19.06 21.67
C SER A 399 -24.80 -19.90 22.67
N VAL A 400 -23.97 -20.81 22.17
CA VAL A 400 -23.09 -21.68 22.97
C VAL A 400 -21.96 -20.87 23.59
N ARG A 401 -21.33 -19.97 22.81
CA ARG A 401 -20.30 -19.04 23.33
C ARG A 401 -20.85 -18.14 24.43
N LEU A 402 -22.07 -17.61 24.23
CA LEU A 402 -22.79 -16.82 25.23
C LEU A 402 -23.05 -17.63 26.50
N SER A 403 -23.43 -18.90 26.37
CA SER A 403 -23.71 -19.78 27.52
C SER A 403 -22.45 -20.11 28.32
N PHE A 404 -21.31 -20.30 27.64
CA PHE A 404 -20.00 -20.42 28.30
C PHE A 404 -19.64 -19.15 29.09
N LEU A 405 -19.80 -17.97 28.48
CA LEU A 405 -19.54 -16.69 29.16
C LEU A 405 -20.45 -16.47 30.37
N LYS A 406 -21.73 -16.84 30.27
CA LYS A 406 -22.67 -16.79 31.41
C LYS A 406 -22.25 -17.73 32.53
N GLY A 407 -21.90 -18.99 32.22
CA GLY A 407 -21.43 -19.93 33.23
C GLY A 407 -20.17 -19.43 33.96
N LEU A 408 -19.27 -18.75 33.25
CA LEU A 408 -18.08 -18.15 33.87
C LEU A 408 -18.43 -16.98 34.81
N LEU A 409 -19.43 -16.16 34.44
CA LEU A 409 -19.92 -15.07 35.29
C LEU A 409 -20.75 -15.56 36.48
N GLU A 410 -21.44 -16.68 36.34
CA GLU A 410 -22.18 -17.31 37.44
C GLU A 410 -21.23 -17.84 38.52
N ALA A 411 -20.04 -18.28 38.14
CA ALA A 411 -19.01 -18.75 39.07
C ALA A 411 -18.23 -17.61 39.74
N ASP A 412 -17.63 -16.70 38.95
CA ASP A 412 -16.65 -15.72 39.45
C ASP A 412 -16.99 -14.26 39.08
N GLY A 413 -18.22 -14.02 38.59
CA GLY A 413 -18.69 -12.71 38.16
C GLY A 413 -19.33 -11.91 39.28
N TYR A 414 -18.92 -10.65 39.41
CA TYR A 414 -19.51 -9.68 40.33
C TYR A 414 -20.43 -8.71 39.58
N PHE A 415 -21.73 -8.70 39.91
CA PHE A 415 -22.68 -7.76 39.32
C PHE A 415 -22.72 -6.44 40.09
N ARG A 416 -22.61 -5.31 39.37
CA ARG A 416 -22.59 -3.98 39.97
C ARG A 416 -23.53 -3.02 39.25
N LEU A 417 -24.43 -2.39 40.01
CA LEU A 417 -25.25 -1.27 39.54
C LEU A 417 -24.40 0.00 39.47
N ASN A 418 -24.57 0.78 38.40
CA ASN A 418 -23.86 2.04 38.25
C ASN A 418 -24.42 3.08 39.24
N SER A 419 -23.57 3.56 40.14
CA SER A 419 -23.95 4.50 41.20
C SER A 419 -24.45 5.86 40.69
N LYS A 420 -24.06 6.26 39.48
CA LYS A 420 -24.43 7.55 38.86
C LYS A 420 -25.60 7.44 37.89
N ASN A 421 -25.86 6.26 37.33
CA ASN A 421 -27.00 6.02 36.45
C ASN A 421 -27.58 4.63 36.74
N LYS A 422 -28.66 4.57 37.52
CA LYS A 422 -29.31 3.32 37.92
C LYS A 422 -29.90 2.50 36.76
N GLU A 423 -29.97 3.06 35.55
CA GLU A 423 -30.37 2.33 34.34
C GLU A 423 -29.22 1.55 33.69
N ARG A 424 -28.00 1.66 34.21
CA ARG A 424 -26.82 0.94 33.73
C ARG A 424 -26.25 0.05 34.82
N ALA A 425 -25.80 -1.13 34.43
CA ALA A 425 -25.10 -2.07 35.28
C ALA A 425 -23.87 -2.61 34.55
N GLN A 426 -23.06 -3.39 35.24
CA GLN A 426 -21.95 -4.11 34.63
C GLN A 426 -21.66 -5.39 35.41
N TRP A 427 -21.21 -6.41 34.70
CA TRP A 427 -20.53 -7.55 35.28
C TRP A 427 -19.03 -7.30 35.30
N GLU A 428 -18.37 -7.65 36.40
CA GLU A 428 -16.93 -7.58 36.59
C GLU A 428 -16.41 -9.00 36.82
N LEU A 429 -15.42 -9.44 36.05
CA LEU A 429 -14.81 -10.77 36.19
C LEU A 429 -13.31 -10.61 36.49
N HIS A 430 -12.86 -11.13 37.62
CA HIS A 430 -11.51 -10.91 38.14
C HIS A 430 -10.59 -12.10 37.84
N ILE A 431 -9.84 -12.02 36.75
CA ILE A 431 -8.99 -13.12 36.28
C ILE A 431 -7.51 -12.79 36.53
N LYS A 432 -6.80 -13.69 37.22
CA LYS A 432 -5.33 -13.56 37.39
C LYS A 432 -4.55 -13.94 36.13
N ASN A 433 -5.04 -14.94 35.40
CA ASN A 433 -4.48 -15.38 34.12
C ASN A 433 -4.78 -14.37 33.00
N GLN A 434 -3.75 -13.63 32.58
CA GLN A 434 -3.85 -12.64 31.51
C GLN A 434 -4.42 -13.21 30.21
N VAL A 435 -3.94 -14.38 29.79
CA VAL A 435 -4.27 -14.96 28.49
C VAL A 435 -5.74 -15.39 28.46
N LEU A 436 -6.25 -15.93 29.57
CA LEU A 436 -7.66 -16.23 29.72
C LEU A 436 -8.54 -14.97 29.71
N ALA A 437 -8.13 -13.91 30.41
CA ALA A 437 -8.86 -12.65 30.42
C ALA A 437 -9.00 -12.06 29.00
N GLU A 438 -7.91 -12.13 28.25
CA GLU A 438 -7.84 -11.71 26.86
C GLU A 438 -8.68 -12.60 25.92
N ASP A 439 -8.66 -13.93 26.12
CA ASP A 439 -9.52 -14.87 25.39
C ASP A 439 -11.01 -14.58 25.62
N VAL A 440 -11.40 -14.31 26.87
CA VAL A 440 -12.78 -13.97 27.24
C VAL A 440 -13.25 -12.70 26.52
N VAL A 441 -12.38 -11.68 26.42
CA VAL A 441 -12.68 -10.44 25.68
C VAL A 441 -12.84 -10.70 24.18
N LEU A 442 -11.99 -11.53 23.60
CA LEU A 442 -12.11 -11.94 22.19
C LEU A 442 -13.39 -12.74 21.94
N LEU A 443 -13.68 -13.73 22.80
CA LEU A 443 -14.87 -14.56 22.71
C LEU A 443 -16.15 -13.72 22.80
N ALA A 444 -16.20 -12.76 23.72
CA ALA A 444 -17.30 -11.81 23.84
C ALA A 444 -17.47 -10.98 22.56
N SER A 445 -16.37 -10.50 21.97
CA SER A 445 -16.38 -9.71 20.73
C SER A 445 -16.92 -10.50 19.54
N MET A 446 -16.54 -11.78 19.42
CA MET A 446 -17.05 -12.73 18.40
C MET A 446 -18.50 -13.19 18.66
N THR A 447 -19.02 -12.91 19.85
CA THR A 447 -20.42 -13.17 20.24
C THR A 447 -21.26 -11.89 20.16
N GLY A 448 -20.67 -10.75 19.72
CA GLY A 448 -21.36 -9.47 19.64
C GLY A 448 -21.60 -8.77 20.99
N ILE A 449 -20.94 -9.24 22.06
CA ILE A 449 -21.08 -8.70 23.42
C ILE A 449 -19.94 -7.69 23.67
N PRO A 450 -20.25 -6.45 24.09
CA PRO A 450 -19.22 -5.50 24.46
C PRO A 450 -18.47 -5.97 25.72
N ALA A 451 -17.14 -6.02 25.63
CA ALA A 451 -16.28 -6.33 26.77
C ALA A 451 -15.03 -5.45 26.76
N TYR A 452 -14.60 -5.04 27.96
CA TYR A 452 -13.42 -4.20 28.18
C TYR A 452 -12.47 -4.87 29.16
N LEU A 453 -11.17 -4.76 28.92
CA LEU A 453 -10.12 -5.28 29.78
C LEU A 453 -9.50 -4.14 30.59
N ARG A 454 -9.25 -4.38 31.88
CA ARG A 454 -8.44 -3.47 32.69
C ARG A 454 -7.46 -4.25 33.53
N ARG A 455 -6.20 -3.84 33.49
CA ARG A 455 -5.18 -4.32 34.43
C ARG A 455 -5.21 -3.47 35.71
N ASN A 456 -5.33 -4.13 36.85
CA ASN A 456 -5.20 -3.52 38.17
C ASN A 456 -3.73 -3.44 38.61
N LYS A 457 -3.46 -2.65 39.65
CA LYS A 457 -2.09 -2.45 40.19
C LYS A 457 -1.51 -3.70 40.83
N ASP A 458 -2.36 -4.59 41.34
CA ASP A 458 -2.01 -5.87 41.96
C ASP A 458 -1.71 -6.98 40.92
N GLY A 459 -1.76 -6.65 39.62
CA GLY A 459 -1.54 -7.59 38.53
C GLY A 459 -2.79 -8.37 38.09
N THR A 460 -3.93 -8.21 38.77
CA THR A 460 -5.20 -8.84 38.34
C THR A 460 -5.77 -8.15 37.11
N TYR A 461 -6.41 -8.93 36.23
CA TYR A 461 -7.14 -8.42 35.09
C TYR A 461 -8.64 -8.47 35.38
N VAL A 462 -9.31 -7.34 35.20
CA VAL A 462 -10.78 -7.27 35.33
C VAL A 462 -11.37 -7.11 33.95
N VAL A 463 -12.24 -8.05 33.59
CA VAL A 463 -13.05 -7.97 32.37
C VAL A 463 -14.40 -7.38 32.75
N TYR A 464 -14.80 -6.31 32.08
CA TYR A 464 -16.07 -5.62 32.30
C TYR A 464 -17.02 -5.91 31.15
N PHE A 465 -18.24 -6.33 31.48
CA PHE A 465 -19.33 -6.50 30.54
C PHE A 465 -20.47 -5.53 30.91
N PRO A 466 -20.74 -4.50 30.11
CA PRO A 466 -21.91 -3.66 30.31
C PRO A 466 -23.19 -4.50 30.33
N ALA A 467 -24.07 -4.19 31.27
CA ALA A 467 -25.33 -4.89 31.47
C ALA A 467 -26.45 -3.91 31.81
N ARG A 468 -27.69 -4.37 31.67
CA ARG A 468 -28.88 -3.68 32.19
C ARG A 468 -29.10 -4.10 33.64
N PRO A 469 -29.90 -3.34 34.43
CA PRO A 469 -30.17 -3.66 35.83
C PRO A 469 -30.72 -5.07 36.08
N GLY A 470 -31.38 -5.68 35.08
CA GLY A 470 -31.84 -7.07 35.13
C GLY A 470 -30.79 -8.14 34.80
N GLY A 471 -29.50 -7.78 34.75
CA GLY A 471 -28.40 -8.74 34.53
C GLY A 471 -28.11 -9.07 33.06
N SER A 472 -29.01 -8.77 32.12
CA SER A 472 -28.79 -8.97 30.69
C SER A 472 -27.69 -8.05 30.15
N PHE A 473 -26.78 -8.56 29.32
CA PHE A 473 -25.76 -7.73 28.65
C PHE A 473 -26.38 -6.57 27.87
N GLU A 474 -25.72 -5.40 27.87
CA GLU A 474 -26.11 -4.32 26.98
C GLU A 474 -25.82 -4.73 25.54
N THR A 475 -26.88 -4.85 24.75
CA THR A 475 -26.75 -4.93 23.29
C THR A 475 -26.33 -3.56 22.77
N VAL A 476 -25.35 -3.51 21.87
CA VAL A 476 -24.86 -2.26 21.29
C VAL A 476 -25.99 -1.54 20.55
N THR A 477 -26.54 -0.46 21.14
CA THR A 477 -27.43 0.46 20.42
C THR A 477 -26.71 1.07 19.22
N PRO A 478 -27.36 1.23 18.05
CA PRO A 478 -26.72 1.64 16.79
C PRO A 478 -25.93 2.96 16.82
N ALA A 479 -26.18 3.84 17.79
CA ALA A 479 -25.83 5.26 17.68
C ALA A 479 -24.50 5.71 18.32
N LYS A 480 -23.87 4.97 19.26
CA LYS A 480 -22.73 5.52 20.05
C LYS A 480 -21.34 5.03 19.64
N HIS A 481 -21.20 3.84 19.07
CA HIS A 481 -19.88 3.24 18.76
C HIS A 481 -19.78 2.52 17.41
N ARG A 482 -20.90 2.34 16.70
CA ARG A 482 -20.94 1.78 15.34
C ARG A 482 -20.82 2.92 14.33
N ILE A 483 -19.79 2.89 13.50
CA ILE A 483 -19.81 3.62 12.23
C ILE A 483 -20.23 2.66 11.11
N ASP A 484 -20.00 1.35 11.27
CA ASP A 484 -20.17 0.35 10.19
C ASP A 484 -20.70 -1.02 10.66
N GLY A 485 -21.72 -1.06 11.53
CA GLY A 485 -22.55 -2.25 11.84
C GLY A 485 -21.89 -3.45 12.54
N VAL A 486 -20.87 -4.01 11.91
CA VAL A 486 -20.16 -5.28 12.21
C VAL A 486 -18.86 -5.03 13.00
N ILE A 487 -18.37 -3.79 12.99
CA ILE A 487 -17.14 -3.37 13.69
C ILE A 487 -17.43 -2.26 14.69
N ALA A 488 -16.57 -2.18 15.72
CA ALA A 488 -16.57 -1.09 16.69
C ALA A 488 -15.29 -0.27 16.59
N TRP A 489 -15.40 1.05 16.73
CA TRP A 489 -14.25 1.95 16.69
C TRP A 489 -13.83 2.35 18.10
N VAL A 490 -12.64 1.92 18.50
CA VAL A 490 -12.11 2.10 19.86
C VAL A 490 -11.01 3.14 19.87
N SER A 491 -11.09 4.11 20.77
CA SER A 491 -10.10 5.19 20.87
C SER A 491 -8.72 4.67 21.30
N VAL A 492 -7.66 5.23 20.71
CA VAL A 492 -6.27 4.96 21.11
C VAL A 492 -5.99 5.64 22.46
N LYS A 493 -5.41 4.88 23.41
CA LYS A 493 -5.09 5.33 24.77
C LYS A 493 -3.62 5.72 24.90
N SER A 494 -2.70 4.83 24.53
CA SER A 494 -1.26 5.10 24.49
C SER A 494 -0.61 4.42 23.29
N VAL A 495 0.51 4.98 22.85
CA VAL A 495 1.37 4.43 21.80
C VAL A 495 2.80 4.56 22.30
N GLU A 496 3.49 3.45 22.41
CA GLU A 496 4.83 3.32 23.00
C GLU A 496 5.76 2.69 21.98
N GLU A 497 6.96 3.23 21.84
CA GLU A 497 8.03 2.57 21.08
C GLU A 497 8.75 1.56 21.97
N ILE A 498 8.98 0.36 21.45
CA ILE A 498 9.72 -0.71 22.10
C ILE A 498 11.00 -0.95 21.30
N VAL A 499 12.12 -1.02 22.00
CA VAL A 499 13.39 -1.49 21.44
C VAL A 499 13.77 -2.76 22.21
N PHE A 500 13.91 -3.88 21.49
CA PHE A 500 14.30 -5.17 22.04
C PHE A 500 15.83 -5.29 22.08
N ASP A 501 16.35 -6.06 23.05
CA ASP A 501 17.79 -6.32 23.20
C ASP A 501 18.36 -7.14 22.03
N SER A 502 17.51 -7.95 21.38
CA SER A 502 17.83 -8.78 20.22
C SER A 502 16.74 -8.68 19.15
N GLU A 503 17.05 -9.10 17.93
CA GLU A 503 16.07 -9.15 16.84
C GLU A 503 14.94 -10.13 17.19
N GLN A 504 13.70 -9.64 17.11
CA GLN A 504 12.50 -10.44 17.27
C GLN A 504 11.89 -10.76 15.90
N ARG A 505 11.14 -11.87 15.79
CA ARG A 505 10.40 -12.20 14.57
C ARG A 505 9.08 -11.45 14.54
N PHE A 506 8.77 -10.89 13.38
CA PHE A 506 7.47 -10.33 13.05
C PHE A 506 6.93 -11.05 11.82
N ILE A 507 5.64 -11.35 11.84
CA ILE A 507 4.99 -12.15 10.81
C ILE A 507 3.73 -11.43 10.32
N ASP A 508 3.45 -11.52 9.03
CA ASP A 508 2.21 -11.08 8.41
C ASP A 508 1.63 -12.17 7.50
N VAL A 509 0.34 -12.07 7.19
CA VAL A 509 -0.39 -13.03 6.35
C VAL A 509 -1.07 -12.34 5.19
N GLU A 510 -0.81 -12.79 3.97
CA GLU A 510 -1.55 -12.34 2.79
C GLU A 510 -2.82 -13.18 2.63
N VAL A 511 -3.96 -12.52 2.44
CA VAL A 511 -5.28 -13.16 2.43
C VAL A 511 -5.99 -12.87 1.11
N GLU A 512 -6.81 -13.82 0.67
CA GLU A 512 -7.54 -13.76 -0.61
C GLU A 512 -8.51 -12.56 -0.69
N ASP A 513 -8.61 -11.91 -1.85
CA ASP A 513 -9.54 -10.83 -2.25
C ASP A 513 -9.66 -9.55 -1.38
N VAL A 514 -9.16 -9.56 -0.15
CA VAL A 514 -9.30 -8.44 0.80
C VAL A 514 -7.98 -8.21 1.52
N HIS A 515 -7.75 -6.97 1.93
CA HIS A 515 -6.48 -6.59 2.53
C HIS A 515 -6.53 -6.42 4.05
N TYR A 516 -7.54 -7.00 4.72
CA TYR A 516 -7.73 -6.80 6.15
C TYR A 516 -8.09 -8.10 6.85
N PHE A 517 -7.36 -8.41 7.90
CA PHE A 517 -7.60 -9.58 8.74
C PHE A 517 -7.66 -9.19 10.21
N ILE A 518 -8.24 -10.08 11.00
CA ILE A 518 -8.43 -9.90 12.43
C ILE A 518 -7.33 -10.62 13.20
N HIS A 519 -6.63 -9.87 14.03
CA HIS A 519 -5.61 -10.37 14.95
C HIS A 519 -5.97 -10.03 16.39
N SER A 520 -4.97 -10.07 17.27
CA SER A 520 -4.99 -9.86 18.72
C SER A 520 -6.22 -9.15 19.26
N LEU A 521 -6.98 -9.87 20.09
CA LEU A 521 -8.17 -9.36 20.80
C LEU A 521 -9.28 -8.83 19.89
N GLY A 522 -9.26 -9.21 18.61
CA GLY A 522 -10.28 -8.84 17.64
C GLY A 522 -9.95 -7.54 16.88
N VAL A 523 -8.71 -7.06 16.92
CA VAL A 523 -8.29 -5.87 16.18
C VAL A 523 -8.21 -6.17 14.68
N ILE A 524 -8.75 -5.27 13.86
CA ILE A 524 -8.68 -5.36 12.40
C ILE A 524 -7.46 -4.55 11.93
N THR A 525 -6.54 -5.21 11.23
CA THR A 525 -5.38 -4.57 10.62
C THR A 525 -5.30 -4.87 9.14
N HIS A 526 -4.47 -4.11 8.43
CA HIS A 526 -4.24 -4.29 7.01
C HIS A 526 -3.08 -5.28 6.78
N ASN A 527 -3.24 -6.24 5.87
CA ASN A 527 -2.18 -7.16 5.48
C ASN A 527 -1.18 -6.51 4.53
N CYS A 528 0.01 -7.08 4.42
CA CYS A 528 0.98 -6.68 3.43
C CYS A 528 0.49 -7.08 2.03
N CYS A 529 -0.27 -6.21 1.36
CA CYS A 529 -0.46 -6.30 -0.08
C CYS A 529 0.52 -5.40 -0.80
N ARG A 530 1.60 -6.02 -1.23
CA ARG A 530 2.45 -5.47 -2.26
C ARG A 530 1.89 -5.94 -3.59
N LEU A 531 0.92 -5.18 -4.12
CA LEU A 531 0.65 -5.24 -5.55
C LEU A 531 1.96 -4.84 -6.24
N ALA A 532 2.53 -5.77 -6.98
CA ALA A 532 3.77 -5.56 -7.71
C ALA A 532 3.53 -4.49 -8.77
N VAL A 533 3.93 -3.22 -8.52
CA VAL A 533 4.40 -2.24 -9.53
C VAL A 533 5.04 -0.99 -8.87
N GLN A 534 6.27 -0.70 -9.32
CA GLN A 534 6.98 0.61 -9.48
C GLN A 534 7.26 1.56 -8.29
N LYS A 535 7.67 1.03 -7.11
CA LYS A 535 8.78 1.61 -6.30
C LYS A 535 10.02 0.70 -6.24
N ASN A 536 9.95 -0.48 -6.86
CA ASN A 536 10.97 -1.52 -6.76
C ASN A 536 12.25 -1.24 -7.56
N GLU A 537 12.24 -0.34 -8.54
CA GLU A 537 13.42 -0.13 -9.38
C GLU A 537 14.61 0.42 -8.56
N LEU A 538 14.38 1.44 -7.72
CA LEU A 538 15.38 1.92 -6.76
C LEU A 538 15.79 0.87 -5.74
N LEU A 539 14.98 -0.16 -5.45
CA LEU A 539 15.35 -1.17 -4.45
C LEU A 539 16.42 -2.13 -4.99
N TYR A 540 16.45 -2.40 -6.30
CA TYR A 540 17.52 -3.21 -6.90
C TYR A 540 18.90 -2.59 -6.66
N THR A 541 18.98 -1.26 -6.62
CA THR A 541 20.19 -0.48 -6.30
C THR A 541 20.75 -0.78 -4.90
N TYR A 542 19.93 -1.25 -3.97
CA TYR A 542 20.34 -1.43 -2.57
C TYR A 542 20.27 -2.89 -2.13
N VAL A 543 20.19 -3.83 -3.07
CA VAL A 543 20.28 -5.28 -2.78
C VAL A 543 21.73 -5.62 -2.44
N ASP A 544 21.99 -6.04 -1.20
CA ASP A 544 23.30 -6.46 -0.72
C ASP A 544 23.76 -7.74 -1.43
N THR A 545 24.45 -7.60 -2.57
CA THR A 545 25.28 -8.69 -3.08
C THR A 545 26.59 -8.66 -2.32
N GLY A 546 26.82 -9.68 -1.48
CA GLY A 546 28.05 -9.92 -0.72
C GLY A 546 29.31 -10.13 -1.57
N SER A 547 29.62 -9.22 -2.51
CA SER A 547 30.84 -9.19 -3.29
C SER A 547 31.92 -8.38 -2.55
N LYS A 548 33.05 -9.07 -2.33
CA LYS A 548 34.27 -8.63 -1.66
C LYS A 548 34.83 -7.31 -2.23
N PHE A 549 34.62 -6.19 -1.55
CA PHE A 549 35.57 -5.08 -1.56
C PHE A 549 35.77 -4.55 -0.14
N THR A 550 37.02 -4.60 0.29
CA THR A 550 37.47 -4.35 1.66
C THR A 550 37.63 -2.86 1.90
N LEU A 551 36.74 -2.24 2.68
CA LEU A 551 36.99 -0.97 3.40
C LEU A 551 35.91 -0.79 4.48
N SER A 552 36.17 -1.34 5.66
CA SER A 552 35.24 -1.45 6.80
C SER A 552 34.85 -0.12 7.45
N SER A 553 35.51 0.98 7.13
CA SER A 553 35.21 2.31 7.71
C SER A 553 34.18 3.12 6.93
N LEU A 554 33.90 2.79 5.65
CA LEU A 554 32.85 3.44 4.85
C LEU A 554 31.49 2.74 4.97
N ARG A 555 31.46 1.52 5.51
CA ARG A 555 30.26 0.68 5.58
C ARG A 555 29.21 1.21 6.56
N ARG A 556 29.65 1.73 7.71
CA ARG A 556 28.78 2.31 8.75
C ARG A 556 28.23 3.68 8.33
N ASP A 557 29.05 4.48 7.66
CA ASP A 557 28.66 5.80 7.15
C ASP A 557 27.71 5.68 5.95
N ALA A 558 27.89 4.65 5.09
CA ALA A 558 26.99 4.36 3.99
C ALA A 558 25.64 3.79 4.45
N GLU A 559 25.63 2.95 5.49
CA GLU A 559 24.40 2.44 6.12
C GLU A 559 23.63 3.55 6.86
N GLU A 560 24.34 4.43 7.60
CA GLU A 560 23.73 5.61 8.24
C GLU A 560 23.22 6.63 7.21
N MET A 561 23.97 6.89 6.13
CA MET A 561 23.51 7.75 5.03
C MET A 561 22.32 7.15 4.28
N ALA A 562 22.31 5.84 4.04
CA ALA A 562 21.18 5.16 3.42
C ALA A 562 19.94 5.22 4.32
N GLU A 563 20.08 5.00 5.63
CA GLU A 563 18.97 5.16 6.58
C GLU A 563 18.47 6.61 6.71
N GLU A 564 19.36 7.61 6.71
CA GLU A 564 18.98 9.03 6.72
C GLU A 564 18.27 9.44 5.43
N TYR A 565 18.76 8.95 4.29
CA TYR A 565 18.15 9.13 2.97
C TYR A 565 16.75 8.51 2.92
N TRP A 566 16.60 7.26 3.36
CA TRP A 566 15.29 6.60 3.42
C TRP A 566 14.34 7.29 4.39
N ARG A 567 14.82 7.80 5.53
CA ARG A 567 14.00 8.62 6.45
C ARG A 567 13.57 9.96 5.82
N GLY A 568 14.38 10.52 4.92
CA GLY A 568 14.03 11.72 4.12
C GLY A 568 12.94 11.43 3.10
N VAL A 569 13.12 10.36 2.32
CA VAL A 569 12.16 9.87 1.31
C VAL A 569 10.85 9.41 1.96
N GLU A 570 10.89 8.72 3.11
CA GLU A 570 9.71 8.26 3.85
C GLU A 570 8.87 9.38 4.48
N ARG A 571 9.46 10.55 4.76
CA ARG A 571 8.72 11.73 5.25
C ARG A 571 7.87 12.36 4.15
N MET A 572 8.15 12.05 2.89
CA MET A 572 7.49 12.60 1.72
C MET A 572 6.54 11.55 1.12
N LYS A 573 5.26 11.60 1.53
CA LYS A 573 4.18 10.76 0.98
C LYS A 573 3.99 11.01 -0.52
N PHE A 574 4.42 10.13 -1.43
CA PHE A 574 4.16 10.32 -2.87
C PHE A 574 4.04 9.04 -3.71
N GLY A 575 3.33 9.25 -4.83
CA GLY A 575 3.05 8.30 -5.90
C GLY A 575 4.25 7.87 -6.71
N GLY A 576 4.06 6.83 -7.51
CA GLY A 576 5.12 6.17 -8.28
C GLY A 576 5.97 7.13 -9.12
N LEU A 577 7.00 6.56 -9.76
CA LEU A 577 8.12 7.23 -10.44
C LEU A 577 7.80 8.40 -11.39
N TRP A 578 6.53 8.55 -11.74
CA TRP A 578 5.96 9.36 -12.81
C TRP A 578 5.38 10.70 -12.36
N ALA A 579 5.28 10.93 -11.04
CA ALA A 579 4.71 12.13 -10.45
C ALA A 579 5.48 12.62 -9.21
N LEU A 580 6.82 12.49 -9.22
CA LEU A 580 7.68 13.00 -8.16
C LEU A 580 7.95 14.51 -8.35
N PRO A 581 7.81 15.36 -7.31
CA PRO A 581 8.38 16.71 -7.32
C PRO A 581 9.92 16.63 -7.21
N ASP A 582 10.63 17.51 -7.92
CA ASP A 582 12.02 18.04 -7.86
C ASP A 582 13.20 17.26 -7.21
N ILE A 583 13.01 16.04 -6.70
CA ILE A 583 13.97 15.30 -5.85
C ILE A 583 14.49 14.03 -6.55
N THR A 584 13.83 13.57 -7.62
CA THR A 584 14.30 12.48 -8.49
C THR A 584 14.35 12.93 -9.93
N GLY A 585 15.35 12.49 -10.68
CA GLY A 585 15.50 12.80 -12.10
C GLY A 585 16.40 11.80 -12.79
N SER A 586 16.88 12.12 -13.99
CA SER A 586 17.95 11.36 -14.64
C SER A 586 19.21 12.20 -14.66
N VAL A 587 20.36 11.59 -14.33
CA VAL A 587 21.66 12.28 -14.47
C VAL A 587 22.01 12.44 -15.95
N ASN A 588 21.70 11.42 -16.74
CA ASN A 588 21.90 11.42 -18.17
C ASN A 588 21.07 10.32 -18.84
N VAL A 589 20.66 10.57 -20.08
CA VAL A 589 19.97 9.62 -20.95
C VAL A 589 20.87 9.29 -22.13
N VAL A 590 21.04 8.00 -22.46
CA VAL A 590 21.68 7.57 -23.70
C VAL A 590 20.75 6.64 -24.45
N ASP A 591 20.48 6.99 -25.70
CA ASP A 591 19.48 6.33 -26.54
C ASP A 591 20.09 5.17 -27.34
N VAL A 592 19.39 4.03 -27.36
CA VAL A 592 19.68 2.94 -28.29
C VAL A 592 18.86 3.11 -29.57
N ASN A 593 19.56 3.19 -30.70
CA ASN A 593 18.96 3.16 -32.02
C ASN A 593 18.58 1.72 -32.39
N LEU A 594 17.36 1.30 -32.03
CA LEU A 594 16.89 -0.07 -32.25
C LEU A 594 16.81 -0.45 -33.75
N PRO A 595 16.33 0.42 -34.66
CA PRO A 595 16.34 0.13 -36.10
C PRO A 595 17.72 -0.22 -36.64
N ARG A 596 18.77 0.49 -36.18
CA ARG A 596 20.15 0.17 -36.56
C ARG A 596 20.55 -1.24 -36.16
N VAL A 597 20.23 -1.65 -34.93
CA VAL A 597 20.53 -3.01 -34.44
C VAL A 597 19.76 -4.05 -35.26
N ALA A 598 18.49 -3.78 -35.58
CA ALA A 598 17.68 -4.65 -36.43
C ALA A 598 18.25 -4.79 -37.86
N LEU A 599 18.68 -3.69 -38.50
CA LEU A 599 19.33 -3.73 -39.81
C LEU A 599 20.64 -4.55 -39.78
N GLU A 600 21.47 -4.32 -38.76
CA GLU A 600 22.76 -5.01 -38.62
C GLU A 600 22.62 -6.50 -38.31
N SER A 601 21.50 -6.91 -37.71
CA SER A 601 21.14 -8.31 -37.48
C SER A 601 20.77 -9.09 -38.75
N ARG A 602 20.48 -8.39 -39.86
CA ARG A 602 20.02 -9.00 -41.13
C ARG A 602 18.80 -9.92 -40.94
N LYS A 603 17.87 -9.53 -40.07
CA LYS A 603 16.63 -10.27 -39.73
C LYS A 603 16.87 -11.58 -38.97
N GLU A 604 18.08 -11.80 -38.45
CA GLU A 604 18.41 -12.97 -37.64
C GLU A 604 18.25 -12.63 -36.15
N GLU A 605 17.28 -13.27 -35.49
CA GLU A 605 16.90 -12.94 -34.10
C GLU A 605 18.05 -13.17 -33.10
N SER A 606 18.77 -14.29 -33.21
CA SER A 606 19.97 -14.59 -32.38
C SER A 606 20.99 -13.47 -32.45
N ARG A 607 21.28 -13.01 -33.67
CA ARG A 607 22.23 -11.93 -33.93
C ARG A 607 21.73 -10.58 -33.44
N PHE A 608 20.42 -10.33 -33.51
CA PHE A 608 19.82 -9.13 -32.93
C PHE A 608 20.07 -9.05 -31.42
N TRP A 609 19.80 -10.13 -30.68
CA TRP A 609 20.00 -10.15 -29.23
C TRP A 609 21.47 -10.00 -28.82
N GLU A 610 22.39 -10.59 -29.58
CA GLU A 610 23.83 -10.41 -29.39
C GLU A 610 24.25 -8.94 -29.56
N LEU A 611 23.90 -8.33 -30.69
CA LEU A 611 24.22 -6.92 -30.99
C LEU A 611 23.54 -5.98 -30.00
N TYR A 612 22.29 -6.26 -29.63
CA TYR A 612 21.56 -5.43 -28.67
C TYR A 612 22.24 -5.45 -27.30
N SER A 613 22.67 -6.63 -26.84
CA SER A 613 23.43 -6.77 -25.59
C SER A 613 24.75 -6.02 -25.62
N GLU A 614 25.47 -6.05 -26.74
CA GLU A 614 26.69 -5.27 -26.94
C GLU A 614 26.39 -3.76 -26.81
N LYS A 615 25.32 -3.27 -27.46
CA LYS A 615 24.94 -1.85 -27.38
C LYS A 615 24.52 -1.45 -25.98
N LEU A 616 23.79 -2.29 -25.25
CA LEU A 616 23.44 -2.04 -23.85
C LEU A 616 24.70 -1.90 -22.98
N ARG A 617 25.73 -2.75 -23.14
CA ARG A 617 27.00 -2.58 -22.41
C ARG A 617 27.68 -1.25 -22.71
N LEU A 618 27.71 -0.84 -23.98
CA LEU A 618 28.28 0.47 -24.36
C LEU A 618 27.47 1.64 -23.76
N VAL A 619 26.15 1.52 -23.72
CA VAL A 619 25.28 2.48 -23.03
C VAL A 619 25.64 2.53 -21.54
N ARG A 620 25.83 1.38 -20.89
CA ARG A 620 26.24 1.33 -19.48
C ARG A 620 27.50 2.13 -19.23
N GLU A 621 28.55 1.84 -20.00
CA GLU A 621 29.86 2.52 -19.90
C GLU A 621 29.72 4.04 -20.10
N ALA A 622 28.95 4.47 -21.10
CA ALA A 622 28.77 5.89 -21.38
C ALA A 622 28.03 6.62 -20.25
N VAL A 623 26.91 6.06 -19.77
CA VAL A 623 26.10 6.72 -18.75
C VAL A 623 26.82 6.71 -17.38
N ASP A 624 27.51 5.62 -17.03
CA ASP A 624 28.35 5.57 -15.82
C ASP A 624 29.49 6.58 -15.88
N TRP A 625 30.12 6.76 -17.05
CA TRP A 625 31.14 7.80 -17.24
C TRP A 625 30.57 9.21 -17.00
N PHE A 626 29.40 9.53 -17.54
CA PHE A 626 28.74 10.82 -17.31
C PHE A 626 28.41 11.03 -15.83
N ARG A 627 27.85 10.01 -15.17
CA ARG A 627 27.57 10.05 -13.72
C ARG A 627 28.83 10.36 -12.92
N ASN A 628 29.89 9.59 -13.13
CA ASN A 628 31.15 9.74 -12.43
C ASN A 628 31.78 11.12 -12.69
N ARG A 629 31.68 11.62 -13.93
CA ARG A 629 32.13 12.96 -14.29
C ARG A 629 31.38 14.05 -13.52
N TYR A 630 30.04 14.00 -13.47
CA TYR A 630 29.25 15.01 -12.77
C TYR A 630 29.54 14.99 -11.26
N ILE A 631 29.61 13.80 -10.65
CA ILE A 631 30.00 13.64 -9.25
C ILE A 631 31.38 14.23 -8.99
N TYR A 632 32.36 13.92 -9.83
CA TYR A 632 33.72 14.43 -9.72
C TYR A 632 33.76 15.96 -9.78
N ILE A 633 33.10 16.56 -10.78
CA ILE A 633 33.12 18.02 -10.96
C ILE A 633 32.39 18.71 -9.80
N MET A 634 31.24 18.20 -9.36
CA MET A 634 30.50 18.76 -8.22
C MET A 634 31.31 18.72 -6.92
N LYS A 635 32.05 17.63 -6.68
CA LYS A 635 32.91 17.48 -5.50
C LYS A 635 34.10 18.45 -5.51
N ASN A 636 34.70 18.69 -6.68
CA ASN A 636 35.88 19.56 -6.80
C ASN A 636 35.52 21.05 -6.93
N TYR A 637 34.32 21.37 -7.39
CA TYR A 637 33.85 22.75 -7.61
C TYR A 637 32.50 23.03 -6.92
N PRO A 638 32.35 22.79 -5.61
CA PRO A 638 31.06 22.83 -4.92
C PRO A 638 30.40 24.22 -4.97
N ASN A 639 31.19 25.29 -5.01
CA ASN A 639 30.65 26.66 -5.11
C ASN A 639 29.94 26.94 -6.45
N PHE A 640 30.38 26.29 -7.53
CA PHE A 640 29.76 26.41 -8.86
C PHE A 640 28.45 25.61 -8.92
N TYR A 641 28.41 24.46 -8.24
CA TYR A 641 27.24 23.57 -8.18
C TYR A 641 26.42 23.74 -6.91
N ALA A 642 26.58 24.86 -6.18
CA ALA A 642 25.91 25.10 -4.91
C ALA A 642 24.39 25.00 -5.02
N MET A 643 23.80 25.41 -6.16
CA MET A 643 22.37 25.27 -6.41
C MET A 643 21.91 23.80 -6.35
N ILE A 644 22.64 22.87 -6.96
CA ILE A 644 22.30 21.45 -6.94
C ILE A 644 22.55 20.88 -5.54
N LEU A 645 23.68 21.21 -4.93
CA LEU A 645 24.07 20.70 -3.61
C LEU A 645 23.17 21.21 -2.47
N GLU A 646 22.62 22.42 -2.59
CA GLU A 646 21.72 23.01 -1.60
C GLU A 646 20.24 22.63 -1.86
N TYR A 647 19.82 22.56 -3.12
CA TYR A 647 18.42 22.30 -3.48
C TYR A 647 18.08 20.81 -3.58
N MET A 648 19.07 19.97 -3.93
CA MET A 648 18.95 18.52 -4.07
C MET A 648 20.09 17.81 -3.32
N PRO A 649 20.08 17.84 -1.97
CA PRO A 649 21.09 17.15 -1.17
C PRO A 649 21.14 15.62 -1.43
N GLU A 650 20.06 15.06 -1.98
CA GLU A 650 19.92 13.66 -2.37
C GLU A 650 20.65 13.30 -3.68
N PHE A 651 21.08 14.28 -4.47
CA PHE A 651 21.81 14.01 -5.71
C PHE A 651 23.20 13.42 -5.41
N PRO A 652 23.64 12.35 -6.09
CA PRO A 652 23.01 11.68 -7.24
C PRO A 652 22.18 10.44 -6.86
N ALA A 653 22.04 10.10 -5.59
CA ALA A 653 21.47 8.84 -5.13
C ALA A 653 20.01 8.66 -5.56
N SER A 654 19.25 9.75 -5.65
CA SER A 654 17.86 9.77 -6.11
C SER A 654 17.66 9.85 -7.63
N HIS A 655 18.73 9.93 -8.41
CA HIS A 655 18.67 10.12 -9.84
C HIS A 655 19.04 8.84 -10.60
N PHE A 656 18.40 8.61 -11.74
CA PHE A 656 18.61 7.42 -12.56
C PHE A 656 19.75 7.61 -13.57
N ASN A 657 20.33 6.48 -13.97
CA ASN A 657 20.96 6.28 -15.26
C ASN A 657 19.87 5.81 -16.23
N THR A 658 19.66 6.51 -17.34
CA THR A 658 18.52 6.20 -18.21
C THR A 658 18.96 5.64 -19.54
N ILE A 659 18.37 4.51 -19.92
CA ILE A 659 18.44 3.96 -21.27
C ILE A 659 17.22 4.44 -22.04
N GLY A 660 17.44 5.25 -23.06
CA GLY A 660 16.38 5.64 -23.99
C GLY A 660 16.23 4.62 -25.12
N LEU A 661 15.00 4.32 -25.54
CA LEU A 661 14.74 3.47 -26.71
C LEU A 661 14.08 4.29 -27.83
N ILE A 662 14.64 4.23 -29.04
CA ILE A 662 14.10 4.90 -30.24
C ILE A 662 13.85 3.88 -31.35
N GLY A 663 12.71 4.02 -32.04
CA GLY A 663 12.37 3.24 -33.24
C GLY A 663 11.95 1.80 -32.97
N LEU A 664 11.26 1.55 -31.85
CA LEU A 664 10.68 0.23 -31.53
C LEU A 664 9.79 -0.32 -32.68
N PRO A 665 8.86 0.47 -33.26
CA PRO A 665 8.04 0.01 -34.38
C PRO A 665 8.85 -0.34 -35.62
N GLU A 666 9.80 0.49 -36.03
CA GLU A 666 10.62 0.24 -37.22
C GLU A 666 11.54 -0.96 -37.01
N ALA A 667 12.15 -1.10 -35.83
CA ALA A 667 13.00 -2.24 -35.50
C ALA A 667 12.25 -3.57 -35.59
N THR A 668 11.02 -3.62 -35.07
CA THR A 668 10.18 -4.84 -35.16
C THR A 668 9.75 -5.14 -36.59
N ALA A 669 9.36 -4.13 -37.37
CA ALA A 669 9.06 -4.30 -38.80
C ALA A 669 10.27 -4.87 -39.58
N ILE A 670 11.48 -4.36 -39.31
CA ILE A 670 12.73 -4.83 -39.93
C ILE A 670 13.02 -6.29 -39.55
N LEU A 671 12.94 -6.64 -38.27
CA LEU A 671 13.19 -8.01 -37.79
C LEU A 671 12.17 -9.02 -38.37
N MET A 672 10.90 -8.63 -38.47
CA MET A 672 9.86 -9.45 -39.07
C MET A 672 9.98 -9.52 -40.60
N GLY A 673 10.74 -8.59 -41.21
CA GLY A 673 10.86 -8.48 -42.66
C GLY A 673 9.57 -7.99 -43.33
N GLU A 674 8.79 -7.16 -42.64
CA GLU A 674 7.47 -6.69 -43.04
C GLU A 674 7.45 -5.15 -43.14
N PRO A 675 7.87 -4.56 -44.27
CA PRO A 675 8.08 -3.11 -44.38
C PRO A 675 6.83 -2.26 -44.17
N LYS A 676 5.66 -2.81 -44.54
CA LYS A 676 4.36 -2.13 -44.43
C LYS A 676 3.56 -2.49 -43.18
N LEU A 677 4.17 -3.17 -42.21
CA LEU A 677 3.52 -3.67 -40.99
C LEU A 677 2.62 -2.63 -40.30
N TRP A 678 3.07 -1.37 -40.22
CA TRP A 678 2.35 -0.31 -39.52
C TRP A 678 1.42 0.51 -40.41
N ILE A 679 1.54 0.41 -41.73
CA ILE A 679 0.73 1.18 -42.70
C ILE A 679 -0.46 0.35 -43.18
N ASP A 680 -0.19 -0.88 -43.64
CA ASP A 680 -1.17 -1.78 -44.26
C ASP A 680 -1.45 -3.04 -43.41
N GLY A 681 -0.85 -3.16 -42.21
CA GLY A 681 -0.99 -4.34 -41.36
C GLY A 681 -2.37 -4.50 -40.74
N SER A 682 -2.70 -5.73 -40.33
CA SER A 682 -3.93 -6.02 -39.59
C SER A 682 -3.70 -5.94 -38.08
N ARG A 683 -4.79 -5.93 -37.29
CA ARG A 683 -4.72 -6.08 -35.83
C ARG A 683 -3.83 -7.25 -35.40
N ARG A 684 -3.92 -8.40 -36.09
CA ARG A 684 -3.11 -9.59 -35.76
C ARG A 684 -1.62 -9.31 -35.92
N ASP A 685 -1.24 -8.54 -36.94
CA ASP A 685 0.15 -8.22 -37.24
C ASP A 685 0.70 -7.24 -36.19
N TRP A 686 -0.07 -6.21 -35.84
CA TRP A 686 0.29 -5.26 -34.79
C TRP A 686 0.47 -5.93 -33.42
N LEU A 687 -0.38 -6.89 -33.05
CA LEU A 687 -0.23 -7.62 -31.79
C LEU A 687 0.99 -8.53 -31.76
N ARG A 688 1.38 -9.12 -32.89
CA ARG A 688 2.62 -9.89 -33.02
C ARG A 688 3.85 -8.98 -32.89
N ALA A 689 3.79 -7.78 -33.48
CA ALA A 689 4.83 -6.77 -33.34
C ALA A 689 4.94 -6.25 -31.89
N ALA A 690 3.79 -6.01 -31.23
CA ALA A 690 3.72 -5.63 -29.82
C ALA A 690 4.39 -6.65 -28.90
N GLU A 691 4.20 -7.94 -29.17
CA GLU A 691 4.87 -8.99 -28.40
C GLU A 691 6.40 -8.99 -28.59
N LEU A 692 6.89 -8.68 -29.78
CA LEU A 692 8.33 -8.52 -30.01
C LEU A 692 8.88 -7.25 -29.33
N MET A 693 8.15 -6.13 -29.42
CA MET A 693 8.49 -4.89 -28.69
C MET A 693 8.57 -5.13 -27.18
N ARG A 694 7.57 -5.85 -26.64
CA ARG A 694 7.52 -6.26 -25.24
C ARG A 694 8.78 -7.01 -24.82
N LYS A 695 9.22 -8.00 -25.60
CA LYS A 695 10.45 -8.76 -25.33
C LYS A 695 11.69 -7.88 -25.36
N ILE A 696 11.77 -6.92 -26.30
CA ILE A 696 12.90 -5.98 -26.38
C ILE A 696 12.98 -5.14 -25.11
N VAL A 697 11.87 -4.51 -24.70
CA VAL A 697 11.83 -3.65 -23.51
C VAL A 697 12.05 -4.46 -22.22
N GLU A 698 11.44 -5.64 -22.11
CA GLU A 698 11.61 -6.53 -20.95
C GLU A 698 13.05 -7.00 -20.81
N TYR A 699 13.74 -7.29 -21.91
CA TYR A 699 15.18 -7.61 -21.92
C TYR A 699 16.00 -6.45 -21.36
N THR A 700 15.77 -5.23 -21.84
CA THR A 700 16.44 -4.02 -21.33
C THR A 700 16.20 -3.84 -19.84
N THR A 701 14.94 -3.94 -19.41
CA THR A 701 14.53 -3.73 -18.03
C THR A 701 15.17 -4.78 -17.11
N LYS A 702 15.20 -6.05 -17.53
CA LYS A 702 15.90 -7.12 -16.80
C LYS A 702 17.39 -6.80 -16.67
N THR A 703 18.05 -6.42 -17.76
CA THR A 703 19.46 -6.05 -17.76
C THR A 703 19.75 -4.85 -16.85
N THR A 704 18.91 -3.81 -16.87
CA THR A 704 19.08 -2.66 -15.96
C THR A 704 18.94 -3.05 -14.50
N ARG A 705 18.03 -3.99 -14.17
CA ARG A 705 17.87 -4.49 -12.81
C ARG A 705 19.09 -5.26 -12.33
N GLU A 706 19.68 -6.09 -13.17
CA GLU A 706 20.95 -6.75 -12.90
C GLU A 706 22.05 -5.73 -12.61
N TRP A 707 22.17 -4.66 -13.41
CA TRP A 707 23.16 -3.61 -13.17
C TRP A 707 22.90 -2.82 -11.89
N MET A 708 21.63 -2.55 -11.56
CA MET A 708 21.28 -1.89 -10.30
C MET A 708 21.78 -2.71 -9.10
N ILE A 709 21.56 -4.03 -9.12
CA ILE A 709 22.05 -4.94 -8.08
C ILE A 709 23.58 -4.92 -8.02
N GLU A 710 24.25 -4.97 -9.16
CA GLU A 710 25.73 -5.01 -9.22
C GLU A 710 26.40 -3.70 -8.78
N SER A 711 25.91 -2.56 -9.24
CA SER A 711 26.63 -1.28 -9.13
C SER A 711 26.10 -0.37 -8.02
N GLY A 712 24.93 -0.68 -7.46
CA GLY A 712 24.22 0.19 -6.54
C GLY A 712 23.94 1.58 -7.11
N VAL A 713 23.69 1.66 -8.43
CA VAL A 713 23.25 2.88 -9.11
C VAL A 713 21.83 2.67 -9.63
N PRO A 714 20.89 3.62 -9.48
CA PRO A 714 19.55 3.46 -10.04
C PRO A 714 19.57 3.52 -11.57
N TRP A 715 18.87 2.60 -12.23
CA TRP A 715 18.68 2.56 -13.68
C TRP A 715 17.20 2.52 -14.06
N ASN A 716 16.84 3.15 -15.17
CA ASN A 716 15.51 3.05 -15.76
C ASN A 716 15.57 3.00 -17.29
N VAL A 717 14.47 2.55 -17.89
CA VAL A 717 14.28 2.42 -19.33
C VAL A 717 13.13 3.33 -19.74
N GLU A 718 13.36 4.21 -20.71
CA GLU A 718 12.45 5.26 -21.14
C GLU A 718 12.15 5.18 -22.65
N GLU A 719 10.88 5.37 -22.99
CA GLU A 719 10.44 5.78 -24.31
C GLU A 719 10.76 7.26 -24.47
N VAL A 720 11.89 7.55 -25.12
CA VAL A 720 12.39 8.90 -25.15
C VAL A 720 11.67 9.77 -26.18
N PRO A 721 11.39 11.04 -25.84
CA PRO A 721 11.13 12.15 -26.75
C PRO A 721 11.73 12.09 -28.16
N GLY A 722 13.05 11.89 -28.25
CA GLY A 722 13.80 11.83 -29.50
C GLY A 722 13.55 12.99 -30.48
N GLU A 723 13.22 14.22 -30.04
CA GLU A 723 12.81 15.32 -30.95
C GLU A 723 13.82 15.58 -32.07
N SER A 724 15.11 15.58 -31.71
CA SER A 724 16.22 15.79 -32.64
C SER A 724 16.99 14.50 -32.95
N ALA A 725 17.01 13.53 -32.03
CA ALA A 725 17.72 12.26 -32.20
C ALA A 725 17.07 11.41 -33.29
N SER A 726 15.76 11.20 -33.25
CA SER A 726 15.06 10.31 -34.19
C SER A 726 15.29 10.68 -35.67
N PRO A 727 15.09 11.95 -36.10
CA PRO A 727 15.37 12.33 -37.49
C PRO A 727 16.84 12.17 -37.89
N LYS A 728 17.78 12.46 -36.98
CA LYS A 728 19.22 12.32 -37.26
C LYS A 728 19.63 10.86 -37.41
N LEU A 729 19.14 9.99 -36.52
CA LEU A 729 19.42 8.55 -36.55
C LEU A 729 18.85 7.93 -37.83
N ALA A 730 17.58 8.23 -38.17
CA ALA A 730 16.95 7.73 -39.37
C ALA A 730 17.67 8.18 -40.65
N LEU A 731 18.12 9.43 -40.73
CA LEU A 731 18.89 9.94 -41.87
C LEU A 731 20.25 9.23 -42.02
N LEU A 732 20.98 9.04 -40.91
CA LEU A 732 22.28 8.35 -40.93
C LEU A 732 22.14 6.87 -41.29
N ASP A 733 21.08 6.23 -40.82
CA ASP A 733 20.78 4.84 -41.14
C ASP A 733 20.37 4.69 -42.59
N LEU A 734 19.48 5.55 -43.10
CA LEU A 734 19.05 5.52 -44.50
C LEU A 734 20.23 5.70 -45.48
N LYS A 735 21.21 6.54 -45.11
CA LYS A 735 22.43 6.71 -45.89
C LYS A 735 23.31 5.44 -45.91
N LYS A 736 23.34 4.68 -44.81
CA LYS A 736 24.16 3.47 -44.67
C LYS A 736 23.45 2.22 -45.22
N TYR A 737 22.13 2.17 -45.06
CA TYR A 737 21.24 1.05 -45.39
C TYR A 737 20.06 1.59 -46.22
N PRO A 738 20.22 1.72 -47.55
CA PRO A 738 19.18 2.25 -48.42
C PRO A 738 17.86 1.46 -48.37
N GLU A 739 17.90 0.17 -47.99
CA GLU A 739 16.73 -0.68 -47.79
C GLU A 739 15.79 -0.18 -46.68
N LEU A 740 16.29 0.65 -45.75
CA LEU A 740 15.46 1.27 -44.72
C LEU A 740 14.32 2.12 -45.33
N ARG A 741 14.48 2.59 -46.58
CA ARG A 741 13.47 3.35 -47.32
C ARG A 741 12.10 2.66 -47.33
N GLU A 742 12.06 1.33 -47.34
CA GLU A 742 10.82 0.55 -47.39
C GLU A 742 10.06 0.54 -46.05
N TYR A 743 10.74 0.79 -44.93
CA TYR A 743 10.20 0.69 -43.57
C TYR A 743 9.80 2.05 -42.98
N LEU A 744 10.01 3.15 -43.74
CA LEU A 744 9.71 4.51 -43.30
C LEU A 744 8.43 5.03 -43.99
N PRO A 745 7.56 5.76 -43.27
CA PRO A 745 6.32 6.31 -43.84
C PRO A 745 6.59 7.45 -44.85
N ASP A 746 7.63 8.24 -44.63
CA ASP A 746 8.09 9.30 -45.54
C ASP A 746 9.61 9.23 -45.67
N PRO A 747 10.15 8.51 -46.67
CA PRO A 747 11.58 8.36 -46.81
C PRO A 747 12.31 9.63 -47.27
N GLU A 748 11.58 10.61 -47.80
CA GLU A 748 12.12 11.95 -48.11
C GLU A 748 12.23 12.82 -46.85
N ASN A 749 11.60 12.40 -45.76
CA ASN A 749 11.68 13.01 -44.44
C ASN A 749 11.84 11.92 -43.36
N PRO A 750 13.00 11.23 -43.30
CA PRO A 750 13.18 10.07 -42.45
C PRO A 750 13.13 10.45 -40.97
N VAL A 751 12.16 9.88 -40.25
CA VAL A 751 11.95 10.06 -38.81
C VAL A 751 11.53 8.71 -38.23
N TYR A 752 12.24 8.25 -37.19
CA TYR A 752 11.82 7.07 -36.43
C TYR A 752 10.71 7.38 -35.45
N ALA A 753 9.84 6.41 -35.19
CA ALA A 753 8.85 6.53 -34.14
C ALA A 753 9.51 6.65 -32.76
N THR A 754 8.89 7.47 -31.92
CA THR A 754 9.25 7.71 -30.52
C THR A 754 8.08 7.33 -29.60
N SER A 755 7.34 6.32 -30.01
CA SER A 755 6.16 5.77 -29.33
C SER A 755 6.08 4.27 -29.59
N ILE A 756 5.47 3.52 -28.66
CA ILE A 756 5.19 2.08 -28.84
C ILE A 756 4.31 1.85 -30.08
N ALA A 757 3.16 2.50 -30.17
CA ALA A 757 2.37 2.48 -31.39
C ALA A 757 2.75 3.71 -32.25
N PRO A 758 3.27 3.55 -33.47
CA PRO A 758 3.71 4.70 -34.27
C PRO A 758 2.51 5.57 -34.65
N TYR A 759 2.64 6.90 -34.56
CA TYR A 759 1.52 7.81 -34.82
C TYR A 759 1.09 7.88 -36.28
N TYR A 760 1.94 7.45 -37.21
CA TYR A 760 1.61 7.34 -38.64
C TYR A 760 0.85 6.05 -38.99
N ALA A 761 0.69 5.12 -38.04
CA ALA A 761 -0.05 3.90 -38.31
C ALA A 761 -1.54 4.19 -38.50
N ASN A 762 -2.11 3.58 -39.53
CA ASN A 762 -3.54 3.64 -39.82
C ASN A 762 -4.31 2.67 -38.91
N MET A 763 -4.36 3.00 -37.62
CA MET A 763 -5.00 2.19 -36.58
C MET A 763 -6.12 2.96 -35.89
N GLU A 764 -7.19 2.24 -35.60
CA GLU A 764 -8.26 2.74 -34.74
C GLU A 764 -7.79 2.84 -33.28
N LEU A 765 -8.40 3.74 -32.52
CA LEU A 765 -7.99 3.99 -31.12
C LEU A 765 -8.01 2.72 -30.24
N PRO A 766 -9.00 1.80 -30.32
CA PRO A 766 -8.98 0.56 -29.54
C PRO A 766 -7.78 -0.34 -29.85
N ASP A 767 -7.34 -0.40 -31.11
CA ASP A 767 -6.19 -1.20 -31.50
C ASP A 767 -4.88 -0.56 -31.04
N ARG A 768 -4.80 0.78 -31.07
CA ARG A 768 -3.69 1.53 -30.45
C ARG A 768 -3.58 1.23 -28.96
N ILE A 769 -4.69 1.34 -28.22
CA ILE A 769 -4.74 1.05 -26.78
C ILE A 769 -4.26 -0.37 -26.50
N GLU A 770 -4.67 -1.35 -27.32
CA GLU A 770 -4.25 -2.74 -27.17
C GLU A 770 -2.74 -2.94 -27.39
N VAL A 771 -2.15 -2.27 -28.38
CA VAL A 771 -0.70 -2.31 -28.63
C VAL A 771 0.06 -1.64 -27.49
N GLU A 772 -0.38 -0.46 -27.06
CA GLU A 772 0.24 0.33 -25.99
C GLU A 772 0.22 -0.40 -24.65
N GLN A 773 -0.94 -0.93 -24.22
CA GLN A 773 -1.07 -1.58 -22.91
C GLN A 773 -0.17 -2.83 -22.76
N ARG A 774 0.13 -3.51 -23.87
CA ARG A 774 0.99 -4.72 -23.88
C ARG A 774 2.47 -4.40 -23.65
N VAL A 775 2.91 -3.19 -23.95
CA VAL A 775 4.34 -2.82 -23.91
C VAL A 775 4.62 -1.78 -22.82
N GLN A 776 3.72 -0.81 -22.64
CA GLN A 776 3.94 0.35 -21.78
C GLN A 776 4.32 -0.03 -20.34
N LYS A 777 3.72 -1.11 -19.80
CA LYS A 777 3.98 -1.60 -18.43
C LYS A 777 5.40 -2.10 -18.17
N TYR A 778 6.17 -2.39 -19.22
CA TYR A 778 7.54 -2.87 -19.12
C TYR A 778 8.58 -1.75 -19.06
N PHE A 779 8.19 -0.52 -19.40
CA PHE A 779 9.02 0.65 -19.18
C PHE A 779 9.07 0.98 -17.69
N THR A 780 10.27 1.35 -17.24
CA THR A 780 10.55 1.67 -15.82
C THR A 780 10.82 3.15 -15.59
N GLY A 781 10.95 3.94 -16.66
CA GLY A 781 11.00 5.40 -16.71
C GLY A 781 10.27 5.91 -17.96
N GLY A 782 10.25 7.22 -18.22
CA GLY A 782 9.48 7.96 -19.25
C GLY A 782 8.65 7.15 -20.28
N VAL A 783 7.31 7.23 -20.30
CA VAL A 783 6.48 6.60 -21.34
C VAL A 783 5.15 7.32 -21.47
N MET A 784 4.63 7.48 -22.70
CA MET A 784 3.42 8.28 -22.93
C MET A 784 2.66 7.88 -24.20
N MET A 785 1.37 7.55 -24.05
CA MET A 785 0.46 7.48 -25.19
C MET A 785 -0.23 8.83 -25.43
N HIS A 786 0.07 9.49 -26.55
CA HIS A 786 -0.68 10.68 -26.98
C HIS A 786 -1.89 10.27 -27.83
N ILE A 787 -3.08 10.72 -27.42
CA ILE A 787 -4.28 10.62 -28.24
C ILE A 787 -4.45 11.98 -28.94
N PHE A 788 -3.98 12.08 -30.18
CA PHE A 788 -4.10 13.30 -30.98
C PHE A 788 -5.54 13.48 -31.48
N LEU A 789 -6.12 14.66 -31.24
CA LEU A 789 -7.51 14.95 -31.61
C LEU A 789 -7.54 16.02 -32.71
N GLY A 790 -8.30 15.75 -33.77
CA GLY A 790 -8.48 16.65 -34.91
C GLY A 790 -9.49 17.77 -34.64
N GLU A 791 -10.33 17.61 -33.64
CA GLU A 791 -11.41 18.53 -33.26
C GLU A 791 -11.52 18.66 -31.74
N GLU A 792 -12.44 19.50 -31.28
CA GLU A 792 -12.82 19.58 -29.87
C GLU A 792 -13.75 18.39 -29.54
N PRO A 793 -13.31 17.41 -28.74
CA PRO A 793 -14.14 16.26 -28.38
C PRO A 793 -15.23 16.67 -27.40
N ASP A 794 -16.31 15.90 -27.34
CA ASP A 794 -17.30 16.05 -26.28
C ASP A 794 -16.68 15.72 -24.90
N PRO A 795 -16.83 16.60 -23.87
CA PRO A 795 -16.27 16.36 -22.54
C PRO A 795 -16.73 15.05 -21.89
N GLU A 796 -17.99 14.66 -22.04
CA GLU A 796 -18.52 13.42 -21.45
C GLU A 796 -18.00 12.19 -22.20
N ALA A 797 -17.86 12.26 -23.52
CA ALA A 797 -17.20 11.23 -24.30
C ALA A 797 -15.73 11.01 -23.85
N LEU A 798 -14.99 12.10 -23.56
CA LEU A 798 -13.66 12.01 -22.96
C LEU A 798 -13.70 11.40 -21.55
N ALA A 799 -14.70 11.71 -20.74
CA ALA A 799 -14.87 11.13 -19.41
C ALA A 799 -15.08 9.62 -19.49
N ASP A 800 -15.97 9.17 -20.37
CA ASP A 800 -16.22 7.75 -20.61
C ASP A 800 -14.99 7.01 -21.15
N LEU A 801 -14.26 7.61 -22.09
CA LEU A 801 -13.00 7.07 -22.59
C LEU A 801 -11.95 6.96 -21.48
N THR A 802 -11.81 8.02 -20.67
CA THR A 802 -10.90 8.05 -19.52
C THR A 802 -11.22 6.93 -18.54
N LYS A 803 -12.51 6.70 -18.26
CA LYS A 803 -12.98 5.63 -17.38
C LYS A 803 -12.66 4.25 -17.95
N LYS A 804 -12.84 4.04 -19.27
CA LYS A 804 -12.45 2.80 -19.96
C LYS A 804 -10.93 2.58 -19.91
N LEU A 805 -10.13 3.63 -20.12
CA LEU A 805 -8.67 3.57 -20.02
C LEU A 805 -8.18 3.20 -18.62
N THR A 806 -8.92 3.52 -17.55
CA THR A 806 -8.58 3.02 -16.19
C THR A 806 -8.71 1.51 -16.04
N GLN A 807 -9.39 0.83 -16.96
CA GLN A 807 -9.58 -0.62 -16.93
C GLN A 807 -8.53 -1.35 -17.78
N THR A 808 -7.63 -0.63 -18.45
CA THR A 808 -6.54 -1.19 -19.27
C THR A 808 -5.22 -1.20 -18.50
N GLU A 809 -4.18 -1.81 -19.09
CA GLU A 809 -2.81 -1.77 -18.57
C GLU A 809 -1.98 -0.55 -19.06
N ILE A 810 -2.64 0.50 -19.54
CA ILE A 810 -1.99 1.77 -19.91
C ILE A 810 -1.63 2.53 -18.63
N ILE A 811 -0.36 2.89 -18.49
CA ILE A 811 0.19 3.67 -17.37
C ILE A 811 -0.11 5.15 -17.56
N TYR A 812 0.25 5.70 -18.72
CA TYR A 812 0.29 7.15 -18.93
C TYR A 812 -0.23 7.54 -20.31
N TRP A 813 -1.15 8.50 -20.34
CA TRP A 813 -1.68 9.03 -21.59
C TRP A 813 -2.01 10.51 -21.51
N SER A 814 -2.25 11.11 -22.67
CA SER A 814 -2.73 12.49 -22.80
C SER A 814 -3.76 12.62 -23.91
N TYR A 815 -4.73 13.51 -23.71
CA TYR A 815 -5.57 14.02 -24.79
C TYR A 815 -4.88 15.24 -25.40
N THR A 816 -4.62 15.20 -26.70
CA THR A 816 -3.86 16.23 -27.41
C THR A 816 -4.67 16.80 -28.57
N PRO A 817 -5.67 17.65 -28.30
CA PRO A 817 -6.32 18.41 -29.36
C PRO A 817 -5.36 19.39 -30.02
N ALA A 818 -5.45 19.51 -31.34
CA ALA A 818 -4.82 20.63 -32.04
C ALA A 818 -5.47 21.95 -31.58
N ILE A 819 -4.68 23.02 -31.42
CA ILE A 819 -5.20 24.34 -31.07
C ILE A 819 -4.79 25.32 -32.17
N THR A 820 -5.75 25.90 -32.86
CA THR A 820 -5.48 26.88 -33.94
C THR A 820 -5.66 28.30 -33.43
N HIS A 821 -4.61 29.12 -33.49
CA HIS A 821 -4.63 30.54 -33.15
C HIS A 821 -4.58 31.39 -34.42
N CYS A 822 -5.52 32.33 -34.59
CA CYS A 822 -5.50 33.26 -35.72
C CYS A 822 -4.69 34.51 -35.38
N ASN A 823 -3.59 34.74 -36.10
CA ASN A 823 -2.73 35.91 -35.92
C ASN A 823 -3.38 37.21 -36.42
N THR A 824 -4.45 37.13 -37.22
CA THR A 824 -5.16 38.31 -37.74
C THR A 824 -6.21 38.84 -36.77
N CYS A 825 -7.03 37.96 -36.16
CA CYS A 825 -8.13 38.39 -35.29
C CYS A 825 -7.94 38.02 -33.81
N GLY A 826 -6.85 37.34 -33.46
CA GLY A 826 -6.50 36.96 -32.09
C GLY A 826 -7.34 35.82 -31.49
N LYS A 827 -8.30 35.26 -32.23
CA LYS A 827 -9.17 34.17 -31.75
C LYS A 827 -8.44 32.82 -31.78
N THR A 828 -8.76 31.97 -30.82
CA THR A 828 -8.21 30.62 -30.68
C THR A 828 -9.33 29.59 -30.74
N PHE A 829 -9.13 28.54 -31.51
CA PHE A 829 -10.07 27.46 -31.76
C PHE A 829 -9.43 26.12 -31.39
N THR A 830 -10.24 25.18 -30.91
CA THR A 830 -9.80 23.81 -30.67
C THR A 830 -10.18 22.97 -31.88
N GLY A 831 -9.19 22.30 -32.45
CA GLY A 831 -9.25 21.62 -33.73
C GLY A 831 -8.17 22.08 -34.71
N LEU A 832 -7.97 21.28 -35.76
CA LEU A 832 -6.96 21.47 -36.78
C LEU A 832 -7.53 22.28 -37.96
N TYR A 833 -7.34 23.59 -37.93
CA TYR A 833 -7.84 24.48 -38.98
C TYR A 833 -6.69 25.17 -39.73
N THR A 834 -6.67 25.03 -41.05
CA THR A 834 -5.72 25.75 -41.93
C THR A 834 -6.19 27.16 -42.30
N LYS A 835 -7.45 27.49 -41.99
CA LYS A 835 -8.04 28.83 -42.14
C LYS A 835 -8.83 29.18 -40.88
N CYS A 836 -8.80 30.45 -40.48
CA CYS A 836 -9.55 30.91 -39.31
C CYS A 836 -11.06 30.74 -39.52
N PRO A 837 -11.77 29.97 -38.66
CA PRO A 837 -13.22 29.80 -38.76
C PRO A 837 -14.03 31.10 -38.61
N ALA A 838 -13.46 32.12 -37.94
CA ALA A 838 -14.18 33.38 -37.70
C ALA A 838 -13.96 34.47 -38.76
N CYS A 839 -12.81 34.50 -39.45
CA CYS A 839 -12.49 35.57 -40.40
C CYS A 839 -11.92 35.08 -41.75
N GLY A 840 -11.75 33.78 -41.94
CA GLY A 840 -11.24 33.20 -43.19
C GLY A 840 -9.74 33.37 -43.45
N SER A 841 -9.00 34.05 -42.57
CA SER A 841 -7.56 34.28 -42.72
C SER A 841 -6.76 32.97 -42.72
N GLU A 842 -5.80 32.86 -43.64
CA GLU A 842 -4.80 31.76 -43.70
C GLU A 842 -3.62 31.99 -42.74
N ASN A 843 -3.52 33.18 -42.13
CA ASN A 843 -2.48 33.47 -41.14
C ASN A 843 -2.87 32.90 -39.76
N VAL A 844 -2.68 31.59 -39.62
CA VAL A 844 -2.97 30.83 -38.40
C VAL A 844 -1.74 30.07 -37.91
N ASP A 845 -1.57 30.00 -36.60
CA ASP A 845 -0.61 29.13 -35.94
C ASP A 845 -1.34 27.93 -35.33
N ILE A 846 -0.95 26.72 -35.76
CA ILE A 846 -1.41 25.48 -35.14
C ILE A 846 -0.45 25.12 -34.01
N TRP A 847 -1.00 24.84 -32.84
CA TRP A 847 -0.31 24.37 -31.65
C TRP A 847 -0.69 22.92 -31.39
N SER A 848 0.33 22.10 -31.11
CA SER A 848 0.15 20.72 -30.70
C SER A 848 1.28 20.32 -29.76
N ARG A 849 1.25 19.09 -29.23
CA ARG A 849 2.37 18.48 -28.52
C ARG A 849 3.22 17.69 -29.51
N ILE A 850 4.53 17.93 -29.53
CA ILE A 850 5.46 17.07 -30.29
C ILE A 850 5.40 15.67 -29.68
N ILE A 851 5.56 15.64 -28.36
CA ILE A 851 5.79 14.47 -27.48
C ILE A 851 5.57 14.83 -25.98
N GLY A 852 5.31 16.09 -25.67
CA GLY A 852 5.40 16.60 -24.31
C GLY A 852 4.55 17.84 -24.14
N TYR A 853 5.12 19.02 -24.31
CA TYR A 853 4.45 20.30 -24.11
C TYR A 853 3.92 20.90 -25.41
N TYR A 854 2.94 21.81 -25.31
CA TYR A 854 2.39 22.50 -26.47
C TYR A 854 3.40 23.50 -27.04
N ARG A 855 3.61 23.44 -28.35
CA ARG A 855 4.36 24.43 -29.12
C ARG A 855 3.68 24.70 -30.46
N PRO A 856 3.83 25.90 -31.03
CA PRO A 856 3.33 26.16 -32.37
C PRO A 856 4.19 25.41 -33.39
N LEU A 857 3.56 24.79 -34.40
CA LEU A 857 4.22 23.97 -35.43
C LEU A 857 5.34 24.72 -36.15
N ARG A 858 5.22 26.05 -36.32
CA ARG A 858 6.26 26.89 -36.93
C ARG A 858 7.58 26.88 -36.16
N ASN A 859 7.55 26.58 -34.87
CA ASN A 859 8.74 26.51 -34.01
C ASN A 859 9.28 25.08 -33.89
N TRP A 860 8.62 24.09 -34.51
CA TRP A 860 9.09 22.72 -34.52
C TRP A 860 10.23 22.57 -35.53
N ASN A 861 11.11 21.61 -35.23
CA ASN A 861 12.07 21.05 -36.18
C ASN A 861 11.35 20.78 -37.53
N PRO A 862 11.92 21.20 -38.69
CA PRO A 862 11.32 21.00 -40.01
C PRO A 862 10.85 19.56 -40.26
N GLN A 863 11.65 18.57 -39.86
CA GLN A 863 11.32 17.15 -40.00
C GLN A 863 10.10 16.76 -39.16
N ARG A 864 10.00 17.25 -37.92
CA ARG A 864 8.85 17.00 -37.03
C ARG A 864 7.60 17.75 -37.47
N ARG A 865 7.75 18.94 -38.07
CA ARG A 865 6.64 19.69 -38.66
C ARG A 865 5.99 18.94 -39.82
N ARG A 866 6.80 18.27 -40.64
CA ARG A 866 6.31 17.42 -41.73
C ARG A 866 5.71 16.12 -41.21
N GLU A 867 6.36 15.49 -40.23
CA GLU A 867 5.84 14.29 -39.54
C GLU A 867 4.48 14.52 -38.87
N PHE A 868 4.24 15.71 -38.30
CA PHE A 868 2.94 16.07 -37.72
C PHE A 868 1.75 15.73 -38.62
N TRP A 869 1.86 16.01 -39.94
CA TRP A 869 0.79 15.77 -40.90
C TRP A 869 0.61 14.30 -41.28
N THR A 870 1.55 13.43 -40.89
CA THR A 870 1.43 11.99 -41.05
C THR A 870 0.72 11.32 -39.88
N ARG A 871 0.49 12.03 -38.77
CA ARG A 871 -0.12 11.48 -37.57
C ARG A 871 -1.60 11.20 -37.79
N GLN A 872 -2.09 10.11 -37.21
CA GLN A 872 -3.51 9.85 -37.09
C GLN A 872 -4.12 10.78 -36.03
N HIS A 873 -5.04 11.63 -36.48
CA HIS A 873 -5.84 12.50 -35.61
C HIS A 873 -7.25 11.91 -35.47
N TYR A 874 -7.63 11.53 -34.24
CA TYR A 874 -8.95 10.97 -33.96
C TYR A 874 -10.02 12.08 -33.88
N VAL A 875 -11.23 11.69 -34.26
CA VAL A 875 -12.45 12.51 -34.36
C VAL A 875 -13.52 11.73 -33.58
N PHE A 876 -14.32 12.40 -32.73
CA PHE A 876 -15.17 11.77 -31.72
C PHE A 876 -16.66 12.06 -31.92
#